data_AF-A0A832CNV2-F1
#
_entry.id   AF-A0A832CNV2-F1
#
_cell.length_a   1.000
_cell.length_b   1.000
_cell.length_c   1.000
_cell.angle_alpha   90.00
_cell.angle_beta   90.00
_cell.angle_gamma   90.00
#
_symmetry.space_group_name_H-M   'P 1'
#
loop_
_entity.id
_entity.type
_entity.pdbx_description
1 polymer ?
#
loop_
_entity_poly.entity_id
_entity_poly.type
_entity_poly.pdbx_seq_one_letter_code
_entity_poly.pdbx_strand_id
1 'polypeptide(L)'
;AAPAEGEDAGERIYDYEVRTALNRVLRSRELYDAAAWSEVPLSSEVQRQLDRGLGGLPLAQVARLNRLLLEAAFPEEIRPAAGEELQISYLGLPLGSPLPGKREPIVQASLLVLMELLLGTVGIMAAIVVTAGIVPQTFEQGSIDLLLSKPVARWAVFVTKFFGGCTFTLINVGYMVGGLWLLCGVRYGWWNHRLLWCIPLFLFSFAIYYAVSALSGVIWRHAIVCVVMTFLFWLACTLVGATKQVVEFWFLNQTRVVNVLRAGEDYVRVSEGREIARWDSAGQTWQPILENPDEPAVAFGPPGPRIAGPLYDPRRELLVALVPPRFQFGSGGPGTALTVGKRAEGFKRLEGANVPSGTAALFYDDQGRLLAVNAEGIHRLEGDVLQKTQRPNIFGIPLPLAEDQRGFRRVSPRLDLTPPVYAAQDVRTGRMAVADARHLLVLSPEADGEYTVRARREGKDGESGLVALGGRWLLSASAKGVIRVLDAETLEPLASFEPEGGETPRSLAATADGRHFAVLFHNGRLWLYEPPQDSERGEGRLYQPDVADRGDVTAVSFPDEHTMLIGHGFGHVSAYRLEQLVRLETLRPSHGTLFLIYRWGIRPLYRIFPKPGELDNLTQYVLTGETTVAVGGPQNGDDLTAGRLKLDIWQPLWSNLAFVAVMLLLGSLYVQVKDF
;
A
#
# COMPACT_ATOMS: atom_id res chain seq x y z
N ALA A 1 -1.08 -15.16 -36.33
CA ALA A 1 -0.84 -15.97 -35.13
C ALA A 1 -2.20 -16.31 -34.55
N ALA A 2 -2.59 -17.58 -34.58
CA ALA A 2 -3.86 -18.04 -34.02
C ALA A 2 -3.86 -17.83 -32.50
N PRO A 3 -4.98 -17.40 -31.90
CA PRO A 3 -5.10 -17.32 -30.45
C PRO A 3 -5.18 -18.73 -29.86
N ALA A 4 -4.62 -18.92 -28.67
CA ALA A 4 -4.75 -20.14 -27.89
C ALA A 4 -6.21 -20.30 -27.42
N GLU A 5 -7.04 -20.89 -28.27
CA GLU A 5 -8.38 -21.35 -27.94
C GLU A 5 -8.26 -22.72 -27.27
N GLY A 6 -8.42 -22.78 -25.94
CA GLY A 6 -8.42 -24.06 -25.21
C GLY A 6 -8.81 -23.93 -23.74
N GLU A 7 -8.08 -23.12 -22.97
CA GLU A 7 -8.30 -23.03 -21.51
C GLU A 7 -9.20 -21.86 -21.10
N ASP A 8 -9.03 -20.67 -21.68
CA ASP A 8 -9.70 -19.42 -21.24
C ASP A 8 -11.20 -19.38 -21.62
N ALA A 9 -11.62 -20.13 -22.64
CA ALA A 9 -13.04 -20.26 -23.01
C ALA A 9 -13.79 -21.24 -22.08
N GLY A 10 -13.12 -22.29 -21.60
CA GLY A 10 -13.69 -23.29 -20.72
C GLY A 10 -14.00 -22.73 -19.33
N GLU A 11 -13.08 -21.96 -18.74
CA GLU A 11 -13.29 -21.33 -17.42
C GLU A 11 -14.43 -20.32 -17.42
N ARG A 12 -14.59 -19.52 -18.48
CA ARG A 12 -15.67 -18.51 -18.58
C ARG A 12 -17.05 -19.15 -18.75
N ILE A 13 -17.13 -20.28 -19.47
CA ILE A 13 -18.37 -21.06 -19.61
C ILE A 13 -18.71 -21.71 -18.25
N TYR A 14 -17.71 -22.24 -17.54
CA TYR A 14 -17.87 -22.85 -16.22
C TYR A 14 -18.39 -21.87 -15.16
N ASP A 15 -17.81 -20.67 -15.08
CA ASP A 15 -18.22 -19.63 -14.13
C ASP A 15 -19.64 -19.13 -14.42
N TYR A 16 -20.03 -19.00 -15.70
CA TYR A 16 -21.40 -18.62 -16.08
C TYR A 16 -22.43 -19.69 -15.72
N GLU A 17 -22.14 -20.96 -16.00
CA GLU A 17 -23.05 -22.07 -15.70
C GLU A 17 -23.22 -22.30 -14.20
N VAL A 18 -22.12 -22.27 -13.45
CA VAL A 18 -22.15 -22.39 -11.98
C VAL A 18 -22.91 -21.21 -11.36
N ARG A 19 -22.65 -19.96 -11.80
CA ARG A 19 -23.40 -18.78 -11.32
C ARG A 19 -24.89 -18.88 -11.65
N THR A 20 -25.24 -19.39 -12.83
CA THR A 20 -26.63 -19.52 -13.26
C THR A 20 -27.35 -20.60 -12.45
N ALA A 21 -26.69 -21.73 -12.19
CA ALA A 21 -27.21 -22.80 -11.34
C ALA A 21 -27.37 -22.32 -9.88
N LEU A 22 -26.36 -21.64 -9.32
CA LEU A 22 -26.41 -21.12 -7.96
C LEU A 22 -27.51 -20.06 -7.80
N ASN A 23 -27.65 -19.14 -8.76
CA ASN A 23 -28.73 -18.14 -8.76
C ASN A 23 -30.13 -18.79 -8.84
N ARG A 24 -30.26 -19.94 -9.51
CA ARG A 24 -31.50 -20.71 -9.55
C ARG A 24 -31.81 -21.34 -8.19
N VAL A 25 -30.80 -21.95 -7.55
CA VAL A 25 -30.91 -22.56 -6.22
C VAL A 25 -31.28 -21.51 -5.16
N LEU A 26 -30.62 -20.35 -5.19
CA LEU A 26 -30.90 -19.24 -4.29
C LEU A 26 -32.35 -18.75 -4.41
N ARG A 27 -32.96 -18.77 -5.59
CA ARG A 27 -34.36 -18.35 -5.77
C ARG A 27 -35.38 -19.46 -5.50
N SER A 28 -34.96 -20.69 -5.24
CA SER A 28 -35.87 -21.80 -4.99
C SER A 28 -36.48 -21.71 -3.58
N ARG A 29 -37.72 -22.18 -3.40
CA ARG A 29 -38.34 -22.24 -2.06
C ARG A 29 -38.15 -23.60 -1.38
N GLU A 30 -37.44 -24.50 -2.06
CA GLU A 30 -37.30 -25.91 -1.69
C GLU A 30 -35.93 -26.22 -1.07
N LEU A 31 -35.02 -25.24 -1.00
CA LEU A 31 -33.68 -25.44 -0.46
C LEU A 31 -33.68 -25.80 1.03
N TYR A 32 -34.60 -25.22 1.81
CA TYR A 32 -34.65 -25.42 3.25
C TYR A 32 -35.49 -26.66 3.61
N ASP A 33 -34.85 -27.63 4.25
CA ASP A 33 -35.48 -28.76 4.91
C ASP A 33 -35.13 -28.74 6.41
N ALA A 34 -36.15 -28.78 7.27
CA ALA A 34 -35.98 -28.71 8.72
C ALA A 34 -35.19 -29.90 9.29
N ALA A 35 -35.23 -31.07 8.63
CA ALA A 35 -34.46 -32.23 9.07
C ALA A 35 -32.95 -32.06 8.76
N ALA A 36 -32.63 -31.60 7.55
CA ALA A 36 -31.25 -31.46 7.08
C ALA A 36 -30.48 -30.29 7.73
N TRP A 37 -31.17 -29.25 8.23
CA TRP A 37 -30.55 -28.09 8.90
C TRP A 37 -30.63 -28.14 10.45
N SER A 38 -30.96 -29.30 11.03
CA SER A 38 -31.14 -29.46 12.49
C SER A 38 -29.83 -29.35 13.31
N GLU A 39 -28.69 -29.71 12.71
CA GLU A 39 -27.36 -29.64 13.35
C GLU A 39 -26.59 -28.35 13.01
N VAL A 40 -27.12 -27.52 12.11
CA VAL A 40 -26.48 -26.27 11.66
C VAL A 40 -26.91 -25.09 12.53
N PRO A 41 -25.98 -24.33 13.14
CA PRO A 41 -26.34 -23.16 13.94
C PRO A 41 -26.89 -22.03 13.05
N LEU A 42 -28.20 -21.81 13.10
CA LEU A 42 -28.88 -20.77 12.32
C LEU A 42 -28.88 -19.41 13.02
N SER A 43 -28.68 -18.33 12.27
CA SER A 43 -28.76 -16.97 12.79
C SER A 43 -30.19 -16.57 13.17
N SER A 44 -30.33 -15.60 14.08
CA SER A 44 -31.65 -15.07 14.49
C SER A 44 -32.41 -14.36 13.35
N GLU A 45 -31.72 -13.97 12.28
CA GLU A 45 -32.37 -13.46 11.05
C GLU A 45 -33.02 -14.61 10.27
N VAL A 46 -32.31 -15.73 10.10
CA VAL A 46 -32.82 -16.93 9.40
C VAL A 46 -34.04 -17.48 10.14
N GLN A 47 -33.96 -17.63 11.46
CA GLN A 47 -35.09 -18.11 12.28
C GLN A 47 -36.33 -17.23 12.11
N ARG A 48 -36.18 -15.89 12.19
CA ARG A 48 -37.30 -14.95 11.99
C ARG A 48 -37.93 -15.02 10.59
N GLN A 49 -37.16 -15.35 9.56
CA GLN A 49 -37.67 -15.49 8.20
C GLN A 49 -38.35 -16.84 7.98
N LEU A 50 -37.85 -17.91 8.60
CA LEU A 50 -38.48 -19.23 8.62
C LEU A 50 -39.80 -19.21 9.38
N ASP A 51 -39.89 -18.50 10.51
CA ASP A 51 -41.11 -18.32 11.30
C ASP A 51 -42.23 -17.61 10.52
N ARG A 52 -41.87 -16.76 9.54
CA ARG A 52 -42.83 -16.07 8.66
C ARG A 52 -43.35 -16.96 7.53
N GLY A 53 -42.74 -18.12 7.31
CA GLY A 53 -43.10 -19.09 6.28
C GLY A 53 -42.57 -18.73 4.88
N LEU A 54 -41.90 -19.69 4.24
CA LEU A 54 -41.32 -19.57 2.89
C LEU A 54 -42.34 -19.20 1.79
N GLY A 55 -43.63 -19.53 1.99
CA GLY A 55 -44.71 -19.27 1.04
C GLY A 55 -45.04 -17.78 0.84
N GLY A 56 -44.83 -16.94 1.88
CA GLY A 56 -45.23 -15.53 1.89
C GLY A 56 -44.12 -14.53 1.55
N LEU A 57 -42.87 -14.98 1.39
CA LEU A 57 -41.73 -14.09 1.20
C LEU A 57 -41.54 -13.69 -0.27
N PRO A 58 -41.28 -12.40 -0.57
CA PRO A 58 -40.82 -11.96 -1.88
C PRO A 58 -39.59 -12.75 -2.35
N LEU A 59 -39.46 -12.98 -3.66
CA LEU A 59 -38.33 -13.72 -4.25
C LEU A 59 -36.94 -13.20 -3.82
N ALA A 60 -36.80 -11.89 -3.64
CA ALA A 60 -35.57 -11.28 -3.14
C ALA A 60 -35.26 -11.67 -1.68
N GLN A 61 -36.29 -11.82 -0.83
CA GLN A 61 -36.12 -12.27 0.55
C GLN A 61 -35.84 -13.77 0.62
N VAL A 62 -36.45 -14.58 -0.24
CA VAL A 62 -36.12 -16.01 -0.39
C VAL A 62 -34.66 -16.19 -0.81
N ALA A 63 -34.19 -15.39 -1.78
CA ALA A 63 -32.79 -15.40 -2.21
C ALA A 63 -31.81 -15.03 -1.07
N ARG A 64 -32.16 -14.05 -0.23
CA ARG A 64 -31.38 -13.69 0.95
C ARG A 64 -31.37 -14.79 2.00
N LEU A 65 -32.52 -15.39 2.29
CA LEU A 65 -32.66 -16.51 3.24
C LEU A 65 -31.77 -17.70 2.83
N ASN A 66 -31.90 -18.12 1.58
CA ASN A 66 -31.15 -19.26 1.04
C ASN A 66 -29.65 -19.00 1.01
N ARG A 67 -29.24 -17.75 0.77
CA ARG A 67 -27.83 -17.38 0.89
C ARG A 67 -27.32 -17.57 2.32
N LEU A 68 -28.04 -17.08 3.31
CA LEU A 68 -27.68 -17.23 4.73
C LEU A 68 -27.65 -18.70 5.16
N LEU A 69 -28.55 -19.55 4.62
CA LEU A 69 -28.56 -20.99 4.88
C LEU A 69 -27.34 -21.70 4.29
N LEU A 70 -26.89 -21.29 3.10
CA LEU A 70 -25.68 -21.82 2.46
C LEU A 70 -24.41 -21.35 3.20
N GLU A 71 -24.36 -20.08 3.61
CA GLU A 71 -23.27 -19.54 4.44
C GLU A 71 -23.15 -20.28 5.78
N ALA A 72 -24.28 -20.64 6.40
CA ALA A 72 -24.28 -21.40 7.66
C ALA A 72 -23.89 -22.88 7.47
N ALA A 73 -24.25 -23.49 6.34
CA ALA A 73 -23.97 -24.89 6.06
C ALA A 73 -22.52 -25.15 5.60
N PHE A 74 -21.91 -24.19 4.90
CA PHE A 74 -20.55 -24.30 4.34
C PHE A 74 -19.66 -23.12 4.79
N PRO A 75 -19.37 -23.00 6.09
CA PRO A 75 -18.62 -21.86 6.61
C PRO A 75 -17.16 -21.85 6.18
N GLU A 76 -16.59 -22.99 5.76
CA GLU A 76 -15.19 -23.10 5.31
C GLU A 76 -15.04 -22.76 3.82
N GLU A 77 -16.09 -22.96 3.02
CA GLU A 77 -16.09 -22.80 1.57
C GLU A 77 -16.77 -21.51 1.10
N ILE A 78 -17.75 -20.99 1.85
CA ILE A 78 -18.54 -19.79 1.49
C ILE A 78 -18.26 -18.67 2.49
N ARG A 79 -17.61 -17.60 2.02
CA ARG A 79 -17.41 -16.40 2.84
C ARG A 79 -18.75 -15.69 3.07
N PRO A 80 -19.05 -15.25 4.31
CA PRO A 80 -20.25 -14.48 4.60
C PRO A 80 -20.28 -13.18 3.78
N ALA A 81 -21.38 -12.91 3.09
CA ALA A 81 -21.53 -11.69 2.31
C ALA A 81 -21.55 -10.45 3.22
N ALA A 82 -20.97 -9.34 2.75
CA ALA A 82 -21.06 -8.07 3.45
C ALA A 82 -22.55 -7.70 3.68
N GLY A 83 -22.90 -7.28 4.91
CA GLY A 83 -24.29 -7.02 5.31
C GLY A 83 -24.98 -5.85 4.58
N GLU A 84 -24.27 -5.13 3.71
CA GLU A 84 -24.75 -3.99 2.93
C GLU A 84 -24.48 -4.19 1.43
N GLU A 85 -25.50 -3.91 0.61
CA GLU A 85 -25.45 -3.94 -0.85
C GLU A 85 -25.82 -2.55 -1.40
N LEU A 86 -24.99 -2.02 -2.30
CA LEU A 86 -25.19 -0.72 -2.94
C LEU A 86 -25.73 -0.86 -4.35
N GLN A 87 -26.89 -0.25 -4.59
CA GLN A 87 -27.46 -0.12 -5.92
C GLN A 87 -27.17 1.28 -6.48
N ILE A 88 -26.41 1.35 -7.57
CA ILE A 88 -26.28 2.60 -8.33
C ILE A 88 -27.61 2.83 -9.04
N SER A 89 -28.15 4.05 -8.95
CA SER A 89 -29.35 4.43 -9.68
C SER A 89 -29.14 5.77 -10.38
N TYR A 90 -29.64 5.88 -11.61
CA TYR A 90 -29.66 7.11 -12.39
C TYR A 90 -31.12 7.48 -12.68
N LEU A 91 -31.55 8.66 -12.26
CA LEU A 91 -32.95 9.11 -12.38
C LEU A 91 -33.97 8.09 -11.82
N GLY A 92 -33.60 7.39 -10.74
CA GLY A 92 -34.44 6.37 -10.12
C GLY A 92 -34.41 5.00 -10.81
N LEU A 93 -33.71 4.85 -11.94
CA LEU A 93 -33.51 3.57 -12.61
C LEU A 93 -32.24 2.90 -12.06
N PRO A 94 -32.33 1.66 -11.54
CA PRO A 94 -31.16 0.92 -11.08
C PRO A 94 -30.23 0.62 -12.27
N LEU A 95 -28.96 1.00 -12.15
CA LEU A 95 -27.90 0.72 -13.12
C LEU A 95 -27.07 -0.47 -12.61
N GLY A 96 -27.02 -1.54 -13.41
CA GLY A 96 -26.20 -2.71 -13.11
C GLY A 96 -26.68 -3.54 -11.92
N SER A 97 -25.86 -4.52 -11.53
CA SER A 97 -26.09 -5.35 -10.34
C SER A 97 -25.66 -4.63 -9.06
N PRO A 98 -26.28 -4.93 -7.91
CA PRO A 98 -25.86 -4.39 -6.62
C PRO A 98 -24.40 -4.78 -6.33
N LEU A 99 -23.63 -3.80 -5.85
CA LEU A 99 -22.24 -3.96 -5.47
C LEU A 99 -22.15 -4.25 -3.96
N PRO A 100 -21.38 -5.27 -3.54
CA PRO A 100 -21.15 -5.53 -2.11
C PRO A 100 -20.25 -4.43 -1.51
N GLY A 101 -20.62 -3.90 -0.35
CA GLY A 101 -19.77 -2.95 0.38
C GLY A 101 -20.54 -1.87 1.13
N LYS A 102 -19.82 -1.13 2.00
CA LYS A 102 -20.37 0.02 2.73
C LYS A 102 -20.51 1.24 1.81
N ARG A 103 -21.51 2.08 2.08
CA ARG A 103 -21.77 3.33 1.33
C ARG A 103 -20.61 4.32 1.37
N GLU A 104 -20.00 4.44 2.53
CA GLU A 104 -18.99 5.47 2.85
C GLU A 104 -17.77 5.41 1.92
N PRO A 105 -17.08 4.27 1.73
CA PRO A 105 -15.91 4.20 0.85
C PRO A 105 -16.24 4.49 -0.61
N ILE A 106 -17.44 4.15 -1.09
CA ILE A 106 -17.84 4.44 -2.47
C ILE A 106 -18.07 5.94 -2.67
N VAL A 107 -18.72 6.60 -1.72
CA VAL A 107 -18.90 8.07 -1.76
C VAL A 107 -17.54 8.78 -1.69
N GLN A 108 -16.64 8.29 -0.83
CA GLN A 108 -15.27 8.81 -0.73
C GLN A 108 -14.50 8.64 -2.04
N ALA A 109 -14.53 7.46 -2.65
CA ALA A 109 -13.88 7.19 -3.93
C ALA A 109 -14.47 8.05 -5.06
N SER A 110 -15.80 8.18 -5.11
CA SER A 110 -16.49 9.03 -6.11
C SER A 110 -16.11 10.50 -5.96
N LEU A 111 -16.05 10.98 -4.71
CA LEU A 111 -15.62 12.34 -4.42
C LEU A 111 -14.15 12.55 -4.79
N LEU A 112 -13.28 11.57 -4.55
CA LEU A 112 -11.89 11.63 -4.95
C LEU A 112 -11.74 11.74 -6.47
N VAL A 113 -12.43 10.90 -7.24
CA VAL A 113 -12.43 10.95 -8.72
C VAL A 113 -12.96 12.29 -9.24
N LEU A 114 -14.06 12.78 -8.65
CA LEU A 114 -14.60 14.08 -9.01
C LEU A 114 -13.63 15.21 -8.68
N MET A 115 -12.97 15.15 -7.52
CA MET A 115 -11.94 16.11 -7.14
C MET A 115 -10.73 16.04 -8.08
N GLU A 116 -10.30 14.85 -8.48
CA GLU A 116 -9.19 14.69 -9.43
C GLU A 116 -9.56 15.25 -10.81
N LEU A 117 -10.80 15.07 -11.27
CA LEU A 117 -11.28 15.69 -12.52
C LEU A 117 -11.35 17.22 -12.40
N LEU A 118 -11.85 17.72 -11.26
CA LEU A 118 -12.04 19.15 -11.02
C LEU A 118 -10.73 19.88 -10.75
N LEU A 119 -9.88 19.40 -9.84
CA LEU A 119 -8.58 19.99 -9.49
C LEU A 119 -7.46 19.59 -10.45
N GLY A 120 -7.64 18.49 -11.18
CA GLY A 120 -6.66 18.04 -12.15
C GLY A 120 -6.65 18.88 -13.42
N THR A 121 -5.92 18.35 -14.39
CA THR A 121 -5.61 19.06 -15.64
C THR A 121 -6.87 19.58 -16.36
N VAL A 122 -7.96 18.80 -16.37
CA VAL A 122 -9.17 19.15 -17.12
C VAL A 122 -9.82 20.42 -16.60
N GLY A 123 -10.06 20.52 -15.29
CA GLY A 123 -10.66 21.72 -14.69
C GLY A 123 -9.78 22.96 -14.83
N ILE A 124 -8.46 22.82 -14.66
CA ILE A 124 -7.51 23.92 -14.83
C ILE A 124 -7.49 24.42 -16.28
N MET A 125 -7.40 23.52 -17.27
CA MET A 125 -7.39 23.90 -18.69
C MET A 125 -8.71 24.58 -19.09
N ALA A 126 -9.85 24.08 -18.62
CA ALA A 126 -11.15 24.72 -18.85
C ALA A 126 -11.18 26.15 -18.29
N ALA A 127 -10.68 26.36 -17.06
CA ALA A 127 -10.58 27.70 -16.47
C ALA A 127 -9.67 28.63 -17.28
N ILE A 128 -8.57 28.10 -17.84
CA ILE A 128 -7.64 28.88 -18.67
C ILE A 128 -8.26 29.27 -19.99
N VAL A 129 -9.00 28.37 -20.65
CA VAL A 129 -9.71 28.70 -21.89
C VAL A 129 -10.70 29.86 -21.67
N VAL A 130 -11.42 29.85 -20.55
CA VAL A 130 -12.36 30.92 -20.20
C VAL A 130 -11.65 32.24 -19.86
N THR A 131 -10.45 32.19 -19.26
CA THR A 131 -9.71 33.38 -18.80
C THR A 131 -8.65 33.90 -19.78
N ALA A 132 -8.32 33.15 -20.83
CA ALA A 132 -7.23 33.44 -21.76
C ALA A 132 -7.35 34.81 -22.46
N GLY A 133 -8.57 35.32 -22.62
CA GLY A 133 -8.83 36.63 -23.24
C GLY A 133 -8.51 37.83 -22.36
N ILE A 134 -8.51 37.69 -21.03
CA ILE A 134 -8.49 38.82 -20.08
C ILE A 134 -7.25 39.71 -20.27
N VAL A 135 -6.08 39.09 -20.35
CA VAL A 135 -4.81 39.80 -20.52
C VAL A 135 -4.63 40.32 -21.94
N PRO A 136 -4.63 39.49 -23.01
CA PRO A 136 -4.35 39.97 -24.37
C PRO A 136 -5.28 41.08 -24.82
N GLN A 137 -6.60 41.00 -24.56
CA GLN A 137 -7.56 42.06 -24.92
C GLN A 137 -7.26 43.40 -24.23
N THR A 138 -6.66 43.37 -23.04
CA THR A 138 -6.27 44.60 -22.32
C THR A 138 -5.05 45.27 -22.97
N PHE A 139 -4.16 44.49 -23.60
CA PHE A 139 -2.92 44.96 -24.22
C PHE A 139 -3.03 45.11 -25.76
N GLU A 140 -4.22 44.92 -26.34
CA GLU A 140 -4.53 45.25 -27.73
C GLU A 140 -4.46 46.78 -27.97
N GLN A 141 -4.09 47.17 -29.19
CA GLN A 141 -3.98 48.58 -29.59
C GLN A 141 -5.32 49.30 -29.43
N GLY A 142 -5.32 50.51 -28.87
CA GLY A 142 -6.50 51.31 -28.56
C GLY A 142 -7.05 51.15 -27.14
N SER A 143 -7.14 49.93 -26.60
CA SER A 143 -7.59 49.70 -25.21
C SER A 143 -6.54 50.11 -24.18
N ILE A 144 -5.27 49.84 -24.49
CA ILE A 144 -4.15 50.17 -23.60
C ILE A 144 -3.89 51.69 -23.52
N ASP A 145 -4.06 52.41 -24.64
CA ASP A 145 -3.86 53.86 -24.72
C ASP A 145 -4.86 54.61 -23.84
N LEU A 146 -6.10 54.11 -23.76
CA LEU A 146 -7.14 54.65 -22.88
C LEU A 146 -6.77 54.50 -21.40
N LEU A 147 -6.17 53.36 -21.02
CA LEU A 147 -5.78 53.06 -19.64
C LEU A 147 -4.51 53.82 -19.22
N LEU A 148 -3.56 54.00 -20.14
CA LEU A 148 -2.31 54.73 -19.91
C LEU A 148 -2.45 56.25 -19.96
N SER A 149 -3.63 56.77 -20.33
CA SER A 149 -3.97 58.20 -20.18
C SER A 149 -3.99 58.64 -18.71
N LYS A 150 -4.05 57.69 -17.77
CA LYS A 150 -3.95 57.91 -16.32
C LYS A 150 -2.53 57.57 -15.83
N PRO A 151 -1.98 58.27 -14.82
CA PRO A 151 -0.65 58.02 -14.28
C PRO A 151 -0.63 56.72 -13.44
N VAL A 152 -0.73 55.57 -14.10
CA VAL A 152 -0.69 54.23 -13.50
C VAL A 152 0.60 53.54 -13.96
N ALA A 153 1.32 52.94 -13.02
CA ALA A 153 2.52 52.18 -13.37
C ALA A 153 2.16 50.98 -14.26
N ARG A 154 2.84 50.83 -15.40
CA ARG A 154 2.50 49.81 -16.43
C ARG A 154 2.55 48.38 -15.87
N TRP A 155 3.52 48.08 -15.00
CA TRP A 155 3.60 46.80 -14.29
C TRP A 155 2.38 46.54 -13.39
N ALA A 156 1.81 47.58 -12.79
CA ALA A 156 0.64 47.46 -11.92
C ALA A 156 -0.61 47.08 -12.72
N VAL A 157 -0.73 47.51 -13.99
CA VAL A 157 -1.82 47.09 -14.89
C VAL A 157 -1.74 45.59 -15.15
N PHE A 158 -0.55 45.07 -15.46
CA PHE A 158 -0.33 43.63 -15.66
C PHE A 158 -0.67 42.82 -14.41
N VAL A 159 -0.12 43.20 -13.26
CA VAL A 159 -0.35 42.51 -11.99
C VAL A 159 -1.84 42.54 -11.59
N THR A 160 -2.50 43.69 -11.76
CA THR A 160 -3.95 43.81 -11.46
C THR A 160 -4.78 42.90 -12.36
N LYS A 161 -4.44 42.77 -13.64
CA LYS A 161 -5.16 41.87 -14.57
C LYS A 161 -4.88 40.40 -14.28
N PHE A 162 -3.66 40.07 -13.84
CA PHE A 162 -3.35 38.75 -13.33
C PHE A 162 -4.23 38.39 -12.11
N PHE A 163 -4.25 39.25 -11.08
CA PHE A 163 -5.11 39.04 -9.92
C PHE A 163 -6.61 39.09 -10.26
N GLY A 164 -7.02 39.85 -11.29
CA GLY A 164 -8.38 39.85 -11.81
C GLY A 164 -8.81 38.47 -12.35
N GLY A 165 -7.94 37.80 -13.12
CA GLY A 165 -8.19 36.43 -13.58
C GLY A 165 -8.23 35.41 -12.43
N CYS A 166 -7.36 35.58 -11.44
CA CYS A 166 -7.39 34.77 -10.21
C CYS A 166 -8.70 34.97 -9.42
N THR A 167 -9.16 36.20 -9.25
CA THR A 167 -10.43 36.51 -8.56
C THR A 167 -11.64 35.93 -9.30
N PHE A 168 -11.69 36.07 -10.63
CA PHE A 168 -12.74 35.46 -11.45
C PHE A 168 -12.79 33.93 -11.23
N THR A 169 -11.63 33.28 -11.25
CA THR A 169 -11.54 31.83 -11.04
C THR A 169 -11.93 31.43 -9.61
N LEU A 170 -11.49 32.19 -8.60
CA LEU A 170 -11.83 31.97 -7.20
C LEU A 170 -13.35 31.97 -6.97
N ILE A 171 -14.08 32.91 -7.59
CA ILE A 171 -15.55 32.97 -7.47
C ILE A 171 -16.20 31.72 -8.07
N ASN A 172 -15.80 31.32 -9.28
CA ASN A 172 -16.37 30.16 -9.96
C ASN A 172 -16.09 28.85 -9.21
N VAL A 173 -14.85 28.66 -8.77
CA VAL A 173 -14.42 27.46 -8.02
C VAL A 173 -15.04 27.45 -6.63
N GLY A 174 -15.12 28.59 -5.96
CA GLY A 174 -15.79 28.73 -4.67
C GLY A 174 -17.27 28.35 -4.75
N TYR A 175 -17.96 28.81 -5.80
CA TYR A 175 -19.35 28.41 -6.06
C TYR A 175 -19.47 26.89 -6.29
N MET A 176 -18.61 26.33 -7.13
CA MET A 176 -18.66 24.90 -7.50
C MET A 176 -18.31 23.98 -6.32
N VAL A 177 -17.17 24.19 -5.64
CA VAL A 177 -16.71 23.38 -4.50
C VAL A 177 -17.62 23.60 -3.29
N GLY A 178 -18.05 24.84 -3.04
CA GLY A 178 -19.03 25.14 -1.99
C GLY A 178 -20.38 24.48 -2.23
N GLY A 179 -20.85 24.46 -3.49
CA GLY A 179 -22.06 23.75 -3.89
C GLY A 179 -21.96 22.24 -3.69
N LEU A 180 -20.82 21.64 -4.05
CA LEU A 180 -20.57 20.22 -3.79
C LEU A 180 -20.51 19.91 -2.30
N TRP A 181 -19.82 20.73 -1.51
CA TRP A 181 -19.75 20.59 -0.05
C TRP A 181 -21.15 20.61 0.58
N LEU A 182 -21.99 21.55 0.15
CA LEU A 182 -23.37 21.66 0.63
C LEU A 182 -24.20 20.45 0.21
N LEU A 183 -24.08 20.00 -1.04
CA LEU A 183 -24.77 18.82 -1.55
C LEU A 183 -24.37 17.55 -0.80
N CYS A 184 -23.06 17.37 -0.52
CA CYS A 184 -22.54 16.27 0.28
C CYS A 184 -23.08 16.29 1.72
N GLY A 185 -23.07 17.46 2.36
CA GLY A 185 -23.58 17.64 3.72
C GLY A 185 -25.09 17.38 3.83
N VAL A 186 -25.89 17.95 2.92
CA VAL A 186 -27.36 17.86 2.97
C VAL A 186 -27.88 16.49 2.49
N ARG A 187 -27.36 15.94 1.39
CA ARG A 187 -27.89 14.71 0.79
C ARG A 187 -27.35 13.45 1.48
N TYR A 188 -26.09 13.48 1.90
CA TYR A 188 -25.38 12.31 2.42
C TYR A 188 -24.98 12.47 3.90
N GLY A 189 -25.34 13.56 4.58
CA GLY A 189 -24.97 13.78 5.99
C GLY A 189 -23.45 13.88 6.23
N TRP A 190 -22.65 13.97 5.16
CA TRP A 190 -21.19 13.92 5.25
C TRP A 190 -20.61 15.33 5.17
N TRP A 191 -20.35 15.91 6.33
CA TRP A 191 -19.79 17.26 6.47
C TRP A 191 -18.26 17.23 6.55
N ASN A 192 -17.59 17.05 5.40
CA ASN A 192 -16.14 17.09 5.35
C ASN A 192 -15.62 18.50 5.03
N HIS A 193 -15.23 19.26 6.05
CA HIS A 193 -14.68 20.61 5.90
C HIS A 193 -13.34 20.64 5.16
N ARG A 194 -12.62 19.51 5.07
CA ARG A 194 -11.35 19.43 4.32
C ARG A 194 -11.56 19.70 2.83
N LEU A 195 -12.76 19.47 2.30
CA LEU A 195 -13.12 19.76 0.91
C LEU A 195 -12.96 21.25 0.57
N LEU A 196 -13.15 22.16 1.52
CA LEU A 196 -13.02 23.61 1.28
C LEU A 196 -11.57 24.03 1.01
N TRP A 197 -10.58 23.27 1.50
CA TRP A 197 -9.17 23.50 1.18
C TRP A 197 -8.82 23.23 -0.28
N CYS A 198 -9.69 22.54 -1.03
CA CYS A 198 -9.54 22.40 -2.47
C CYS A 198 -9.65 23.74 -3.22
N ILE A 199 -10.35 24.74 -2.65
CA ILE A 199 -10.50 26.08 -3.27
C ILE A 199 -9.15 26.80 -3.39
N PRO A 200 -8.39 27.05 -2.29
CA PRO A 200 -7.09 27.70 -2.39
C PRO A 200 -6.07 26.84 -3.15
N LEU A 201 -6.14 25.51 -3.06
CA LEU A 201 -5.28 24.62 -3.83
C LEU A 201 -5.53 24.75 -5.34
N PHE A 202 -6.80 24.73 -5.77
CA PHE A 202 -7.16 24.95 -7.17
C PHE A 202 -6.69 26.32 -7.65
N LEU A 203 -6.93 27.38 -6.86
CA LEU A 203 -6.50 28.73 -7.22
C LEU A 203 -4.98 28.81 -7.39
N PHE A 204 -4.23 28.16 -6.51
CA PHE A 204 -2.78 28.09 -6.61
C PHE A 204 -2.33 27.33 -7.86
N SER A 205 -2.90 26.15 -8.13
CA SER A 205 -2.63 25.39 -9.35
C SER A 205 -2.95 26.19 -10.61
N PHE A 206 -4.11 26.84 -10.65
CA PHE A 206 -4.52 27.74 -11.73
C PHE A 206 -3.52 28.88 -11.93
N ALA A 207 -3.09 29.54 -10.84
CA ALA A 207 -2.16 30.66 -10.90
C ALA A 207 -0.81 30.30 -11.56
N ILE A 208 -0.33 29.06 -11.40
CA ILE A 208 0.90 28.56 -12.03
C ILE A 208 0.78 28.60 -13.56
N TYR A 209 -0.27 28.00 -14.09
CA TYR A 209 -0.51 27.94 -15.53
C TYR A 209 -0.95 29.30 -16.08
N TYR A 210 -1.77 30.02 -15.34
CA TYR A 210 -2.23 31.35 -15.71
C TYR A 210 -1.09 32.37 -15.75
N ALA A 211 0.01 32.19 -14.99
CA ALA A 211 1.18 33.05 -15.11
C ALA A 211 1.84 32.95 -16.49
N VAL A 212 1.90 31.75 -17.07
CA VAL A 212 2.40 31.51 -18.43
C VAL A 212 1.43 32.06 -19.48
N SER A 213 0.12 31.84 -19.28
CA SER A 213 -0.94 32.42 -20.11
C SER A 213 -0.90 33.95 -20.13
N ALA A 214 -0.72 34.58 -18.97
CA ALA A 214 -0.66 36.03 -18.83
C ALA A 214 0.60 36.60 -19.50
N LEU A 215 1.77 36.00 -19.28
CA LEU A 215 3.02 36.43 -19.91
C LEU A 215 2.92 36.35 -21.44
N SER A 216 2.43 35.22 -21.96
CA SER A 216 2.23 35.05 -23.40
C SER A 216 1.17 36.01 -23.97
N GLY A 217 0.12 36.30 -23.21
CA GLY A 217 -0.89 37.29 -23.59
C GLY A 217 -0.34 38.71 -23.74
N VAL A 218 0.61 39.11 -22.91
CA VAL A 218 1.28 40.41 -23.05
C VAL A 218 2.22 40.45 -24.25
N ILE A 219 2.95 39.36 -24.50
CA ILE A 219 3.95 39.29 -25.58
C ILE A 219 3.27 39.29 -26.95
N TRP A 220 2.29 38.41 -27.14
CA TRP A 220 1.66 38.15 -28.44
C TRP A 220 0.31 38.82 -28.63
N ARG A 221 -0.33 39.35 -27.58
CA ARG A 221 -1.64 40.05 -27.66
C ARG A 221 -2.74 39.22 -28.34
N HIS A 222 -2.69 37.88 -28.21
CA HIS A 222 -3.65 36.95 -28.81
C HIS A 222 -4.07 35.83 -27.84
N ALA A 223 -5.38 35.69 -27.60
CA ALA A 223 -5.94 34.70 -26.66
C ALA A 223 -5.64 33.24 -27.04
N ILE A 224 -5.64 32.91 -28.34
CA ILE A 224 -5.34 31.55 -28.81
C ILE A 224 -3.90 31.18 -28.46
N VAL A 225 -2.95 32.11 -28.63
CA VAL A 225 -1.54 31.89 -28.30
C VAL A 225 -1.37 31.63 -26.80
N CYS A 226 -2.12 32.34 -25.94
CA CYS A 226 -2.11 32.09 -24.50
C CYS A 226 -2.49 30.65 -24.17
N VAL A 227 -3.60 30.16 -24.75
CA VAL A 227 -4.08 28.79 -24.53
C VAL A 227 -3.05 27.77 -25.00
N VAL A 228 -2.54 27.92 -26.23
CA VAL A 228 -1.56 27.01 -26.83
C VAL A 228 -0.27 26.96 -26.01
N MET A 229 0.28 28.12 -25.63
CA MET A 229 1.51 28.18 -24.82
C MET A 229 1.32 27.53 -23.46
N THR A 230 0.15 27.71 -22.85
CA THR A 230 -0.15 27.08 -21.57
C THR A 230 -0.27 25.57 -21.69
N PHE A 231 -0.87 25.07 -22.77
CA PHE A 231 -0.95 23.64 -23.06
C PHE A 231 0.43 23.02 -23.34
N LEU A 232 1.29 23.69 -24.11
CA LEU A 232 2.67 23.24 -24.35
C LEU A 232 3.49 23.20 -23.06
N PHE A 233 3.33 24.20 -22.19
CA PHE A 233 3.96 24.22 -20.88
C PHE A 233 3.47 23.08 -19.98
N TRP A 234 2.16 22.81 -19.97
CA TRP A 234 1.59 21.65 -19.30
C TRP A 234 2.20 20.35 -19.82
N LEU A 235 2.25 20.16 -21.14
CA LEU A 235 2.82 18.97 -21.77
C LEU A 235 4.29 18.77 -21.36
N ALA A 236 5.09 19.85 -21.33
CA ALA A 236 6.49 19.78 -20.92
C ALA A 236 6.64 19.38 -19.45
N CYS A 237 5.87 19.98 -18.53
CA CYS A 237 5.91 19.63 -17.11
C CYS A 237 5.49 18.18 -16.88
N THR A 238 4.39 17.76 -17.53
CA THR A 238 3.86 16.40 -17.46
C THR A 238 4.87 15.39 -18.03
N LEU A 239 5.55 15.71 -19.14
CA LEU A 239 6.55 14.82 -19.73
C LEU A 239 7.74 14.59 -18.80
N VAL A 240 8.30 15.65 -18.22
CA VAL A 240 9.44 15.52 -17.29
C VAL A 240 9.01 14.78 -16.02
N GLY A 241 7.83 15.08 -15.47
CA GLY A 241 7.25 14.40 -14.32
C GLY A 241 6.99 12.91 -14.57
N ALA A 242 6.31 12.59 -15.66
CA ALA A 242 6.03 11.23 -16.08
C ALA A 242 7.33 10.43 -16.31
N THR A 243 8.35 11.04 -16.92
CA THR A 243 9.65 10.39 -17.12
C THR A 243 10.30 10.01 -15.80
N LYS A 244 10.31 10.93 -14.81
CA LYS A 244 10.82 10.62 -13.46
C LYS A 244 10.00 9.52 -12.79
N GLN A 245 8.68 9.64 -12.80
CA GLN A 245 7.79 8.65 -12.16
C GLN A 245 7.95 7.27 -12.78
N VAL A 246 8.04 7.17 -14.12
CA VAL A 246 8.27 5.91 -14.82
C VAL A 246 9.60 5.32 -14.40
N VAL A 247 10.68 6.10 -14.39
CA VAL A 247 12.01 5.59 -14.01
C VAL A 247 12.04 5.15 -12.54
N GLU A 248 11.49 5.95 -11.63
CA GLU A 248 11.44 5.63 -10.21
C GLU A 248 10.57 4.42 -9.93
N PHE A 249 9.34 4.38 -10.44
CA PHE A 249 8.40 3.31 -10.18
C PHE A 249 8.84 1.98 -10.81
N TRP A 250 9.23 1.99 -12.08
CA TRP A 250 9.52 0.76 -12.82
C TRP A 250 10.91 0.21 -12.57
N PHE A 251 11.90 1.05 -12.24
CA PHE A 251 13.29 0.60 -12.13
C PHE A 251 13.83 0.80 -10.72
N LEU A 252 13.81 2.03 -10.20
CA LEU A 252 14.55 2.33 -8.98
C LEU A 252 13.86 1.79 -7.72
N ASN A 253 12.56 2.01 -7.56
CA ASN A 253 11.79 1.55 -6.41
C ASN A 253 11.76 0.03 -6.33
N GLN A 254 11.73 -0.67 -7.46
CA GLN A 254 11.83 -2.14 -7.48
C GLN A 254 13.13 -2.66 -6.86
N THR A 255 14.22 -1.89 -6.85
CA THR A 255 15.48 -2.29 -6.20
C THR A 255 15.55 -1.99 -4.70
N ARG A 256 14.60 -1.20 -4.16
CA ARG A 256 14.57 -0.86 -2.73
C ARG A 256 14.48 -2.12 -1.89
N VAL A 257 15.27 -2.16 -0.83
CA VAL A 257 15.38 -3.33 0.05
C VAL A 257 14.18 -3.36 0.98
N VAL A 258 13.45 -4.48 1.03
CA VAL A 258 12.31 -4.71 1.93
C VAL A 258 12.71 -5.58 3.11
N ASN A 259 13.56 -6.56 2.87
CA ASN A 259 14.10 -7.45 3.88
C ASN A 259 15.57 -7.72 3.58
N VAL A 260 16.37 -7.92 4.63
CA VAL A 260 17.79 -8.24 4.52
C VAL A 260 18.16 -9.23 5.61
N LEU A 261 18.97 -10.23 5.28
CA LEU A 261 19.45 -11.21 6.23
C LEU A 261 20.87 -11.69 5.88
N ARG A 262 21.47 -12.42 6.81
CA ARG A 262 22.76 -13.09 6.63
C ARG A 262 22.52 -14.58 6.38
N ALA A 263 23.02 -15.10 5.26
CA ALA A 263 22.97 -16.51 4.91
C ALA A 263 24.38 -17.11 4.99
N GLY A 264 24.79 -17.48 6.20
CA GLY A 264 26.19 -17.83 6.48
C GLY A 264 27.08 -16.59 6.39
N GLU A 265 27.98 -16.55 5.41
CA GLU A 265 28.85 -15.38 5.15
C GLU A 265 28.28 -14.46 4.07
N ASP A 266 27.21 -14.89 3.38
CA ASP A 266 26.62 -14.14 2.27
C ASP A 266 25.53 -13.20 2.77
N TYR A 267 25.47 -11.98 2.23
CA TYR A 267 24.34 -11.09 2.43
C TYR A 267 23.24 -11.41 1.42
N VAL A 268 22.01 -11.54 1.90
CA VAL A 268 20.83 -11.76 1.04
C VAL A 268 19.84 -10.62 1.28
N ARG A 269 19.34 -10.05 0.19
CA ARG A 269 18.28 -9.04 0.21
C ARG A 269 17.02 -9.55 -0.47
N VAL A 270 15.88 -9.01 -0.05
CA VAL A 270 14.63 -9.02 -0.80
C VAL A 270 14.29 -7.61 -1.21
N SER A 271 13.92 -7.42 -2.48
CA SER A 271 13.56 -6.13 -3.04
C SER A 271 12.04 -5.90 -3.08
N GLU A 272 11.60 -4.65 -3.26
CA GLU A 272 10.18 -4.35 -3.54
C GLU A 272 9.70 -5.00 -4.84
N GLY A 273 10.61 -5.17 -5.81
CA GLY A 273 10.38 -5.92 -7.05
C GLY A 273 10.22 -7.43 -6.89
N ARG A 274 10.25 -7.94 -5.64
CA ARG A 274 10.13 -9.38 -5.29
C ARG A 274 11.33 -10.21 -5.73
N GLU A 275 12.48 -9.58 -5.90
CA GLU A 275 13.73 -10.25 -6.23
C GLU A 275 14.44 -10.64 -4.93
N ILE A 276 14.86 -11.90 -4.83
CA ILE A 276 15.78 -12.37 -3.79
C ILE A 276 17.17 -12.41 -4.43
N ALA A 277 18.13 -11.71 -3.85
CA ALA A 277 19.48 -11.61 -4.42
C ALA A 277 20.57 -11.74 -3.36
N ARG A 278 21.68 -12.40 -3.71
CA ARG A 278 22.89 -12.47 -2.89
C ARG A 278 23.89 -11.39 -3.27
N TRP A 279 24.66 -10.90 -2.31
CA TRP A 279 25.72 -9.93 -2.56
C TRP A 279 26.95 -10.61 -3.19
N ASP A 280 27.43 -10.09 -4.30
CA ASP A 280 28.73 -10.44 -4.88
C ASP A 280 29.74 -9.33 -4.62
N SER A 281 30.73 -9.62 -3.77
CA SER A 281 31.77 -8.69 -3.40
C SER A 281 32.75 -8.38 -4.53
N ALA A 282 32.95 -9.31 -5.48
CA ALA A 282 33.88 -9.12 -6.60
C ALA A 282 33.31 -8.17 -7.65
N GLY A 283 32.03 -8.36 -8.01
CA GLY A 283 31.31 -7.49 -8.95
C GLY A 283 30.76 -6.21 -8.33
N GLN A 284 30.70 -6.11 -7.00
CA GLN A 284 29.92 -5.09 -6.28
C GLN A 284 28.47 -5.02 -6.77
N THR A 285 27.84 -6.17 -6.97
CA THR A 285 26.48 -6.28 -7.52
C THR A 285 25.66 -7.29 -6.76
N TRP A 286 24.35 -7.11 -6.77
CA TRP A 286 23.41 -8.12 -6.30
C TRP A 286 23.17 -9.15 -7.42
N GLN A 287 23.48 -10.41 -7.15
CA GLN A 287 23.21 -11.52 -8.06
C GLN A 287 21.86 -12.14 -7.69
N PRO A 288 20.89 -12.18 -8.60
CA PRO A 288 19.62 -12.85 -8.35
C PRO A 288 19.82 -14.32 -7.97
N ILE A 289 19.03 -14.80 -7.01
CA ILE A 289 18.99 -16.19 -6.58
C ILE A 289 17.52 -16.63 -6.47
N LEU A 290 17.27 -17.94 -6.40
CA LEU A 290 15.91 -18.48 -6.34
C LEU A 290 15.00 -18.00 -7.50
N GLU A 291 15.57 -17.66 -8.66
CA GLU A 291 14.82 -17.15 -9.81
C GLU A 291 13.85 -18.19 -10.36
N ASN A 292 12.66 -17.73 -10.75
CA ASN A 292 11.73 -18.52 -11.52
C ASN A 292 12.00 -18.30 -13.02
N PRO A 293 12.44 -19.32 -13.78
CA PRO A 293 12.66 -19.17 -15.23
C PRO A 293 11.39 -18.78 -15.99
N ASP A 294 10.22 -19.15 -15.46
CA ASP A 294 8.93 -18.93 -16.10
C ASP A 294 8.34 -17.54 -15.80
N GLU A 295 8.88 -16.82 -14.81
CA GLU A 295 8.49 -15.42 -14.57
C GLU A 295 9.42 -14.46 -15.33
N PRO A 296 8.88 -13.45 -16.02
CA PRO A 296 9.71 -12.46 -16.68
C PRO A 296 10.56 -11.70 -15.65
N ALA A 297 11.85 -11.55 -15.93
CA ALA A 297 12.80 -10.82 -15.08
C ALA A 297 12.34 -9.38 -14.78
N VAL A 298 11.62 -8.76 -15.71
CA VAL A 298 10.96 -7.46 -15.54
C VAL A 298 9.46 -7.65 -15.73
N ALA A 299 8.68 -7.60 -14.65
CA ALA A 299 7.22 -7.57 -14.74
C ALA A 299 6.71 -6.14 -14.86
N PHE A 300 6.01 -5.87 -15.96
CA PHE A 300 5.19 -4.67 -16.09
C PHE A 300 3.85 -4.92 -15.37
N GLY A 301 3.70 -4.44 -14.12
CA GLY A 301 2.45 -4.49 -13.37
C GLY A 301 2.59 -3.90 -11.96
N PRO A 302 1.48 -3.80 -11.21
CA PRO A 302 1.53 -3.47 -9.78
C PRO A 302 2.38 -4.51 -9.01
N PRO A 303 3.00 -4.13 -7.88
CA PRO A 303 3.79 -5.06 -7.09
C PRO A 303 2.93 -6.23 -6.60
N GLY A 304 3.38 -7.46 -6.87
CA GLY A 304 2.70 -8.69 -6.45
C GLY A 304 2.78 -8.95 -4.93
N PRO A 305 1.97 -9.88 -4.41
CA PRO A 305 1.77 -10.12 -2.96
C PRO A 305 3.07 -10.48 -2.25
N ARG A 306 3.44 -9.83 -1.14
CA ARG A 306 4.78 -9.92 -0.51
C ARG A 306 5.33 -11.35 -0.33
N ILE A 307 6.65 -11.47 -0.39
CA ILE A 307 7.39 -12.70 -0.08
C ILE A 307 7.38 -12.89 1.43
N ALA A 308 6.98 -14.07 1.92
CA ALA A 308 7.18 -14.45 3.32
C ALA A 308 8.53 -15.17 3.46
N GLY A 309 9.34 -14.73 4.43
CA GLY A 309 10.77 -15.07 4.51
C GLY A 309 11.65 -14.01 3.83
N PRO A 310 12.90 -14.33 3.46
CA PRO A 310 13.55 -15.63 3.45
C PRO A 310 14.04 -16.02 4.85
N LEU A 311 14.17 -17.32 5.11
CA LEU A 311 14.81 -17.87 6.29
C LEU A 311 16.04 -18.66 5.86
N TYR A 312 17.13 -18.54 6.62
CA TYR A 312 18.34 -19.33 6.41
C TYR A 312 18.46 -20.39 7.50
N ASP A 313 18.55 -21.66 7.11
CA ASP A 313 18.89 -22.77 7.99
C ASP A 313 20.41 -22.98 7.97
N PRO A 314 21.13 -22.62 9.05
CA PRO A 314 22.59 -22.78 9.11
C PRO A 314 23.02 -24.24 9.21
N ARG A 315 22.16 -25.16 9.67
CA ARG A 315 22.52 -26.58 9.83
C ARG A 315 22.50 -27.31 8.49
N ARG A 316 21.54 -26.98 7.63
CA ARG A 316 21.37 -27.58 6.29
C ARG A 316 21.93 -26.71 5.16
N GLU A 317 22.36 -25.49 5.47
CA GLU A 317 22.76 -24.45 4.52
C GLU A 317 21.70 -24.19 3.43
N LEU A 318 20.44 -24.12 3.86
CA LEU A 318 19.27 -23.92 3.00
C LEU A 318 18.70 -22.51 3.20
N LEU A 319 18.35 -21.86 2.10
CA LEU A 319 17.53 -20.66 2.09
C LEU A 319 16.11 -21.05 1.69
N VAL A 320 15.11 -20.71 2.52
CA VAL A 320 13.70 -21.04 2.30
C VAL A 320 12.89 -19.76 2.23
N ALA A 321 12.05 -19.61 1.22
CA ALA A 321 11.15 -18.48 1.06
C ALA A 321 9.82 -18.93 0.45
N LEU A 322 8.74 -18.22 0.79
CA LEU A 322 7.46 -18.34 0.13
C LEU A 322 7.33 -17.20 -0.88
N VAL A 323 7.47 -17.53 -2.16
CA VAL A 323 7.31 -16.57 -3.26
C VAL A 323 5.98 -16.86 -3.95
N PRO A 324 4.87 -16.19 -3.56
CA PRO A 324 3.59 -16.37 -4.23
C PRO A 324 3.67 -15.90 -5.70
N PRO A 325 2.84 -16.45 -6.59
CA PRO A 325 2.80 -16.00 -7.98
C PRO A 325 2.42 -14.53 -8.07
N ARG A 326 3.02 -13.79 -9.02
CA ARG A 326 2.75 -12.35 -9.20
C ARG A 326 1.28 -12.05 -9.53
N PHE A 327 0.66 -12.90 -10.34
CA PHE A 327 -0.74 -12.77 -10.74
C PHE A 327 -1.53 -13.94 -10.16
N GLN A 328 -2.32 -13.67 -9.13
CA GLN A 328 -3.22 -14.67 -8.54
C GLN A 328 -4.66 -14.23 -8.83
N PHE A 329 -5.33 -14.92 -9.75
CA PHE A 329 -6.75 -14.75 -9.99
C PHE A 329 -7.54 -15.60 -8.98
N GLY A 330 -8.30 -14.94 -8.10
CA GLY A 330 -9.11 -15.58 -7.07
C GLY A 330 -8.41 -15.76 -5.71
N SER A 331 -9.19 -15.75 -4.63
CA SER A 331 -8.70 -15.78 -3.24
C SER A 331 -8.50 -17.18 -2.66
N GLY A 332 -8.53 -18.23 -3.50
CA GLY A 332 -8.59 -19.64 -3.08
C GLY A 332 -7.76 -20.59 -3.97
N GLY A 333 -6.59 -20.16 -4.43
CA GLY A 333 -5.69 -21.06 -5.17
C GLY A 333 -5.08 -22.16 -4.28
N PRO A 334 -4.74 -23.34 -4.84
CA PRO A 334 -4.10 -24.43 -4.09
C PRO A 334 -2.78 -23.97 -3.46
N GLY A 335 -2.39 -24.57 -2.33
CA GLY A 335 -1.20 -24.22 -1.56
C GLY A 335 0.04 -23.96 -2.44
N THR A 336 0.69 -22.81 -2.18
CA THR A 336 1.89 -22.38 -2.90
C THR A 336 3.09 -23.22 -2.44
N ALA A 337 3.90 -23.69 -3.38
CA ALA A 337 5.13 -24.41 -3.04
C ALA A 337 6.18 -23.47 -2.43
N LEU A 338 6.90 -23.94 -1.43
CA LEU A 338 8.09 -23.24 -0.94
C LEU A 338 9.15 -23.17 -2.05
N THR A 339 9.87 -22.06 -2.07
CA THR A 339 11.05 -21.88 -2.89
C THR A 339 12.29 -22.05 -2.01
N VAL A 340 13.10 -23.05 -2.32
CA VAL A 340 14.26 -23.46 -1.52
C VAL A 340 15.52 -23.35 -2.36
N GLY A 341 16.66 -23.01 -1.76
CA GLY A 341 17.95 -23.04 -2.44
C GLY A 341 19.07 -23.47 -1.50
N LYS A 342 19.96 -24.32 -2.00
CA LYS A 342 21.16 -24.77 -1.28
C LYS A 342 22.31 -23.81 -1.47
N ARG A 343 23.01 -23.45 -0.41
CA ARG A 343 24.20 -22.57 -0.49
C ARG A 343 25.30 -23.17 -1.36
N ALA A 344 25.58 -24.47 -1.22
CA ALA A 344 26.58 -25.19 -2.01
C ALA A 344 26.33 -25.16 -3.53
N GLU A 345 25.07 -24.98 -3.94
CA GLU A 345 24.68 -24.88 -5.36
C GLU A 345 24.47 -23.44 -5.82
N GLY A 346 24.88 -22.45 -5.01
CA GLY A 346 24.70 -21.03 -5.30
C GLY A 346 23.24 -20.57 -5.20
N PHE A 347 22.43 -21.21 -4.35
CA PHE A 347 21.01 -20.91 -4.16
C PHE A 347 20.16 -21.02 -5.44
N LYS A 348 20.46 -22.01 -6.28
CA LYS A 348 19.56 -22.40 -7.38
C LYS A 348 18.17 -22.76 -6.83
N ARG A 349 17.14 -22.36 -7.56
CA ARG A 349 15.74 -22.59 -7.19
C ARG A 349 15.42 -24.09 -7.20
N LEU A 350 14.93 -24.56 -6.07
CA LEU A 350 14.31 -25.86 -5.87
C LEU A 350 12.88 -25.63 -5.36
N GLU A 351 11.93 -26.43 -5.83
CA GLU A 351 10.59 -26.45 -5.27
C GLU A 351 10.56 -27.34 -4.03
N GLY A 352 10.01 -26.81 -2.95
CA GLY A 352 9.80 -27.52 -1.70
C GLY A 352 8.34 -27.94 -1.47
N ALA A 353 8.03 -28.24 -0.21
CA ALA A 353 6.68 -28.59 0.25
C ALA A 353 5.66 -27.46 0.00
N ASN A 354 4.38 -27.82 -0.15
CA ASN A 354 3.29 -26.86 -0.30
C ASN A 354 2.89 -26.28 1.05
N VAL A 355 2.86 -24.96 1.18
CA VAL A 355 2.40 -24.32 2.43
C VAL A 355 0.88 -24.26 2.51
N PRO A 356 0.31 -24.16 3.73
CA PRO A 356 -1.08 -23.81 3.92
C PRO A 356 -1.45 -22.50 3.20
N SER A 357 -2.69 -22.43 2.72
CA SER A 357 -3.26 -21.23 2.13
C SER A 357 -3.24 -20.06 3.11
N GLY A 358 -2.95 -18.86 2.61
CA GLY A 358 -2.91 -17.65 3.44
C GLY A 358 -1.73 -17.59 4.42
N THR A 359 -0.68 -18.41 4.24
CA THR A 359 0.55 -18.30 5.03
C THR A 359 1.14 -16.88 4.93
N ALA A 360 1.22 -16.20 6.07
CA ALA A 360 1.69 -14.82 6.18
C ALA A 360 3.15 -14.74 6.65
N ALA A 361 3.61 -15.70 7.48
CA ALA A 361 4.97 -15.73 7.99
C ALA A 361 5.51 -17.17 8.11
N LEU A 362 6.84 -17.30 8.05
CA LEU A 362 7.57 -18.54 8.23
C LEU A 362 8.53 -18.41 9.40
N PHE A 363 8.74 -19.48 10.17
CA PHE A 363 9.71 -19.57 11.26
C PHE A 363 10.35 -20.96 11.33
N TYR A 364 11.40 -21.12 12.15
CA TYR A 364 11.91 -22.44 12.54
C TYR A 364 11.59 -22.70 14.00
N ASP A 365 11.28 -23.94 14.36
CA ASP A 365 11.25 -24.36 15.76
C ASP A 365 12.67 -24.63 16.29
N ASP A 366 12.77 -24.93 17.58
CA ASP A 366 14.01 -25.27 18.28
C ASP A 366 14.75 -26.48 17.68
N GLN A 367 14.00 -27.38 17.04
CA GLN A 367 14.52 -28.55 16.34
C GLN A 367 14.93 -28.26 14.89
N GLY A 368 14.68 -27.05 14.37
CA GLY A 368 14.95 -26.66 13.00
C GLY A 368 13.92 -27.15 11.99
N ARG A 369 12.70 -27.48 12.42
CA ARG A 369 11.56 -27.78 11.55
C ARG A 369 10.82 -26.50 11.20
N LEU A 370 10.31 -26.44 9.97
CA LEU A 370 9.66 -25.24 9.45
C LEU A 370 8.25 -25.07 10.01
N LEU A 371 7.93 -23.85 10.44
CA LEU A 371 6.61 -23.43 10.88
C LEU A 371 6.05 -22.41 9.88
N ALA A 372 4.78 -22.55 9.54
CA ALA A 372 4.00 -21.63 8.71
C ALA A 372 2.83 -21.06 9.53
N VAL A 373 2.71 -19.75 9.57
CA VAL A 373 1.66 -19.04 10.32
C VAL A 373 0.67 -18.41 9.35
N ASN A 374 -0.61 -18.73 9.52
CA ASN A 374 -1.72 -18.12 8.77
C ASN A 374 -2.82 -17.66 9.75
N ALA A 375 -3.98 -17.27 9.21
CA ALA A 375 -5.12 -16.82 10.01
C ALA A 375 -5.77 -17.92 10.88
N GLU A 376 -5.63 -19.17 10.49
CA GLU A 376 -6.20 -20.31 11.21
C GLU A 376 -5.29 -20.78 12.35
N GLY A 377 -3.97 -20.69 12.20
CA GLY A 377 -3.02 -21.08 13.23
C GLY A 377 -1.58 -21.28 12.78
N ILE A 378 -0.83 -21.98 13.61
CA ILE A 378 0.57 -22.37 13.37
C ILE A 378 0.58 -23.80 12.83
N HIS A 379 1.24 -23.99 11.70
CA HIS A 379 1.38 -25.28 11.03
C HIS A 379 2.85 -25.67 10.97
N ARG A 380 3.17 -26.89 11.39
CA ARG A 380 4.53 -27.44 11.33
C ARG A 380 4.66 -28.37 10.13
N LEU A 381 5.77 -28.26 9.41
CA LEU A 381 6.12 -29.20 8.36
C LEU A 381 6.50 -30.56 8.97
N GLU A 382 5.80 -31.61 8.54
CA GLU A 382 6.12 -33.01 8.79
C GLU A 382 6.86 -33.57 7.56
N GLY A 383 8.16 -33.85 7.71
CA GLY A 383 9.00 -34.37 6.63
C GLY A 383 10.12 -33.42 6.21
N ASP A 384 10.62 -33.60 4.99
CA ASP A 384 11.69 -32.77 4.43
C ASP A 384 11.14 -31.57 3.68
N VAL A 385 11.81 -30.42 3.79
CA VAL A 385 11.44 -29.16 3.13
C VAL A 385 11.48 -29.32 1.60
N LEU A 386 12.34 -30.19 1.08
CA LEU A 386 12.49 -30.50 -0.34
C LEU A 386 11.52 -31.57 -0.84
N GLN A 387 10.69 -32.14 0.03
CA GLN A 387 9.75 -33.18 -0.38
C GLN A 387 8.61 -32.56 -1.19
N LYS A 388 8.56 -32.89 -2.48
CA LYS A 388 7.47 -32.46 -3.36
C LYS A 388 6.18 -33.18 -2.99
N THR A 389 5.15 -32.42 -2.63
CA THR A 389 3.81 -32.96 -2.48
C THR A 389 3.24 -33.30 -3.86
N GLN A 390 3.03 -34.58 -4.14
CA GLN A 390 2.37 -35.00 -5.36
C GLN A 390 0.90 -34.56 -5.33
N ARG A 391 0.49 -33.74 -6.30
CA ARG A 391 -0.91 -33.38 -6.47
C ARG A 391 -1.64 -34.59 -7.05
N PRO A 392 -2.68 -35.13 -6.38
CA PRO A 392 -3.51 -36.13 -6.99
C PRO A 392 -4.17 -35.53 -8.24
N ASN A 393 -3.98 -36.21 -9.36
CA ASN A 393 -4.51 -35.80 -10.66
C ASN A 393 -5.61 -36.78 -11.06
N ILE A 394 -6.79 -36.27 -11.35
CA ILE A 394 -7.90 -37.05 -11.92
C ILE A 394 -8.16 -36.50 -13.32
N PHE A 395 -7.95 -37.33 -14.35
CA PHE A 395 -8.20 -36.98 -15.76
C PHE A 395 -7.52 -35.70 -16.29
N GLY A 396 -6.34 -35.35 -15.78
CA GLY A 396 -5.63 -34.13 -16.20
C GLY A 396 -5.97 -32.89 -15.36
N ILE A 397 -6.85 -33.03 -14.36
CA ILE A 397 -7.29 -31.98 -13.46
C ILE A 397 -6.57 -32.13 -12.10
N PRO A 398 -5.73 -31.15 -11.68
CA PRO A 398 -5.13 -31.16 -10.35
C PRO A 398 -6.18 -30.82 -9.28
N LEU A 399 -6.36 -31.72 -8.30
CA LEU A 399 -7.28 -31.47 -7.18
C LEU A 399 -6.64 -30.56 -6.11
N PRO A 400 -7.44 -29.75 -5.38
CA PRO A 400 -6.96 -29.02 -4.21
C PRO A 400 -6.52 -30.01 -3.12
N LEU A 401 -5.33 -29.78 -2.57
CA LEU A 401 -4.77 -30.60 -1.49
C LEU A 401 -5.50 -30.29 -0.18
N ALA A 402 -5.99 -31.34 0.48
CA ALA A 402 -6.41 -31.29 1.88
C ALA A 402 -5.21 -30.93 2.78
N GLU A 403 -5.49 -30.41 3.99
CA GLU A 403 -4.47 -29.86 4.91
C GLU A 403 -3.38 -30.89 5.25
N ASP A 404 -3.80 -32.12 5.53
CA ASP A 404 -2.96 -33.30 5.79
C ASP A 404 -2.06 -33.69 4.60
N GLN A 405 -2.56 -33.53 3.37
CA GLN A 405 -1.82 -33.87 2.17
C GLN A 405 -0.75 -32.84 1.81
N ARG A 406 -0.74 -31.65 2.43
CA ARG A 406 0.28 -30.60 2.18
C ARG A 406 1.61 -30.89 2.89
N GLY A 407 1.65 -31.88 3.78
CA GLY A 407 2.81 -32.16 4.63
C GLY A 407 2.94 -31.19 5.81
N PHE A 408 1.95 -30.31 6.02
CA PHE A 408 1.89 -29.42 7.16
C PHE A 408 0.78 -29.88 8.10
N ARG A 409 1.13 -30.07 9.37
CA ARG A 409 0.18 -30.36 10.43
C ARG A 409 0.00 -29.12 11.30
N ARG A 410 -1.24 -28.72 11.56
CA ARG A 410 -1.54 -27.68 12.53
C ARG A 410 -1.11 -28.12 13.92
N VAL A 411 -0.27 -27.30 14.55
CA VAL A 411 0.29 -27.54 15.89
C VAL A 411 -0.18 -26.49 16.90
N SER A 412 -1.31 -25.83 16.62
CA SER A 412 -1.94 -24.87 17.52
C SER A 412 -3.45 -25.04 17.53
N PRO A 413 -4.15 -24.53 18.55
CA PRO A 413 -5.57 -24.26 18.45
C PRO A 413 -5.89 -23.40 17.23
N ARG A 414 -7.14 -23.47 16.77
CA ARG A 414 -7.68 -22.55 15.76
C ARG A 414 -7.71 -21.14 16.34
N LEU A 415 -7.12 -20.17 15.63
CA LEU A 415 -6.95 -18.79 16.11
C LEU A 415 -8.05 -17.85 15.58
N ASP A 416 -8.66 -18.16 14.44
CA ASP A 416 -9.73 -17.39 13.78
C ASP A 416 -9.41 -15.90 13.62
N LEU A 417 -8.22 -15.61 13.09
CA LEU A 417 -7.76 -14.25 12.83
C LEU A 417 -8.32 -13.71 11.51
N THR A 418 -8.38 -12.37 11.40
CA THR A 418 -8.75 -11.71 10.14
C THR A 418 -7.49 -11.24 9.42
N PRO A 419 -7.19 -11.71 8.20
CA PRO A 419 -6.07 -11.18 7.42
C PRO A 419 -6.19 -9.65 7.23
N PRO A 420 -5.07 -8.90 7.20
CA PRO A 420 -3.68 -9.37 7.24
C PRO A 420 -3.21 -9.82 8.64
N VAL A 421 -2.40 -10.89 8.67
CA VAL A 421 -1.85 -11.49 9.89
C VAL A 421 -0.37 -11.15 10.00
N TYR A 422 0.06 -10.73 11.18
CA TYR A 422 1.45 -10.43 11.52
C TYR A 422 1.93 -11.40 12.59
N ALA A 423 3.16 -11.88 12.47
CA ALA A 423 3.73 -12.80 13.45
C ALA A 423 5.20 -12.49 13.72
N ALA A 424 5.64 -12.80 14.94
CA ALA A 424 7.04 -12.71 15.35
C ALA A 424 7.36 -13.84 16.34
N GLN A 425 8.60 -14.32 16.33
CA GLN A 425 9.06 -15.39 17.19
C GLN A 425 10.20 -14.91 18.09
N ASP A 426 10.16 -15.30 19.36
CA ASP A 426 11.31 -15.26 20.25
C ASP A 426 12.19 -16.49 19.95
N VAL A 427 13.31 -16.27 19.28
CA VAL A 427 14.21 -17.33 18.81
C VAL A 427 14.76 -18.18 19.97
N ARG A 428 14.90 -17.62 21.19
CA ARG A 428 15.47 -18.34 22.34
C ARG A 428 14.46 -19.23 23.03
N THR A 429 13.21 -18.76 23.17
CA THR A 429 12.16 -19.50 23.91
C THR A 429 11.21 -20.27 22.99
N GLY A 430 11.25 -20.00 21.68
CA GLY A 430 10.33 -20.56 20.70
C GLY A 430 8.91 -20.01 20.79
N ARG A 431 8.63 -19.06 21.71
CA ARG A 431 7.34 -18.37 21.83
C ARG A 431 7.04 -17.55 20.59
N MET A 432 5.77 -17.43 20.24
CA MET A 432 5.32 -16.67 19.09
C MET A 432 4.24 -15.67 19.47
N ALA A 433 4.37 -14.45 18.97
CA ALA A 433 3.32 -13.46 18.95
C ALA A 433 2.64 -13.50 17.59
N VAL A 434 1.31 -13.57 17.56
CA VAL A 434 0.50 -13.50 16.34
C VAL A 434 -0.59 -12.46 16.53
N ALA A 435 -0.78 -11.60 15.55
CA ALA A 435 -1.71 -10.48 15.61
C ALA A 435 -2.43 -10.24 14.29
N ASP A 436 -3.65 -9.72 14.38
CA ASP A 436 -4.36 -9.05 13.29
C ASP A 436 -4.68 -7.59 13.68
N ALA A 437 -5.58 -6.92 12.95
CA ALA A 437 -5.98 -5.54 13.25
C ALA A 437 -6.63 -5.36 14.64
N ARG A 438 -7.14 -6.44 15.26
CA ARG A 438 -7.96 -6.41 16.48
C ARG A 438 -7.39 -7.28 17.60
N HIS A 439 -6.86 -8.45 17.27
CA HIS A 439 -6.42 -9.48 18.19
C HIS A 439 -4.89 -9.51 18.28
N LEU A 440 -4.39 -9.77 19.48
CA LEU A 440 -3.00 -10.05 19.77
C LEU A 440 -2.94 -11.28 20.67
N LEU A 441 -2.19 -12.30 20.23
CA LEU A 441 -2.02 -13.55 20.97
C LEU A 441 -0.54 -13.85 21.15
N VAL A 442 -0.21 -14.44 22.29
CA VAL A 442 1.11 -15.04 22.54
C VAL A 442 0.93 -16.52 22.77
N LEU A 443 1.63 -17.32 21.98
CA LEU A 443 1.64 -18.77 22.03
C LEU A 443 3.01 -19.25 22.50
N SER A 444 3.02 -20.30 23.32
CA SER A 444 4.25 -20.96 23.76
C SER A 444 4.27 -22.42 23.33
N PRO A 445 5.43 -22.94 22.92
CA PRO A 445 5.59 -24.36 22.68
C PRO A 445 5.48 -25.13 24.00
N GLU A 446 4.82 -26.29 23.96
CA GLU A 446 4.74 -27.27 25.05
C GLU A 446 5.74 -28.41 24.83
N ALA A 447 5.87 -29.30 25.80
CA ALA A 447 6.84 -30.40 25.78
C ALA A 447 6.59 -31.43 24.65
N ASP A 448 5.34 -31.55 24.19
CA ASP A 448 4.94 -32.36 23.04
C ASP A 448 5.19 -31.66 21.69
N GLY A 449 5.61 -30.39 21.74
CA GLY A 449 5.80 -29.53 20.57
C GLY A 449 4.51 -28.89 20.06
N GLU A 450 3.36 -29.06 20.70
CA GLU A 450 2.16 -28.29 20.37
C GLU A 450 2.28 -26.86 20.94
N TYR A 451 1.58 -25.90 20.34
CA TYR A 451 1.56 -24.51 20.77
C TYR A 451 0.27 -24.20 21.49
N THR A 452 0.35 -23.69 22.71
CA THR A 452 -0.82 -23.26 23.48
C THR A 452 -0.86 -21.75 23.65
N VAL A 453 -2.06 -21.19 23.58
CA VAL A 453 -2.29 -19.76 23.80
C VAL A 453 -2.08 -19.45 25.29
N ARG A 454 -1.08 -18.62 25.60
CA ARG A 454 -0.78 -18.18 26.98
C ARG A 454 -1.52 -16.91 27.33
N ALA A 455 -1.60 -15.97 26.38
CA ALA A 455 -2.28 -14.71 26.56
C ALA A 455 -3.00 -14.31 25.26
N ARG A 456 -4.17 -13.70 25.42
CA ARG A 456 -4.97 -13.13 24.34
C ARG A 456 -5.48 -11.76 24.76
N ARG A 457 -5.33 -10.80 23.86
CA ARG A 457 -5.85 -9.45 24.01
C ARG A 457 -6.66 -9.09 22.77
N GLU A 458 -7.82 -8.51 22.99
CA GLU A 458 -8.72 -8.04 21.94
C GLU A 458 -8.93 -6.53 22.11
N GLY A 459 -8.61 -5.78 21.07
CA GLY A 459 -8.77 -4.33 21.02
C GLY A 459 -9.91 -3.90 20.11
N LYS A 460 -9.93 -2.61 19.80
CA LYS A 460 -10.72 -2.08 18.68
C LYS A 460 -10.00 -2.34 17.36
N ASP A 461 -10.75 -2.27 16.28
CA ASP A 461 -10.19 -2.40 14.93
C ASP A 461 -9.09 -1.35 14.68
N GLY A 462 -7.94 -1.83 14.20
CA GLY A 462 -6.72 -1.05 13.98
C GLY A 462 -5.93 -0.69 15.24
N GLU A 463 -6.25 -1.23 16.42
CA GLU A 463 -5.43 -1.05 17.64
C GLU A 463 -4.26 -2.03 17.74
N SER A 464 -4.38 -3.21 17.12
CA SER A 464 -3.33 -4.21 16.96
C SER A 464 -2.76 -4.16 15.54
N GLY A 465 -1.63 -4.82 15.29
CA GLY A 465 -0.95 -4.74 14.01
C GLY A 465 0.39 -5.46 14.02
N LEU A 466 1.44 -4.80 13.53
CA LEU A 466 2.79 -5.37 13.50
C LEU A 466 3.26 -5.74 14.91
N VAL A 467 3.97 -6.86 15.03
CA VAL A 467 4.49 -7.37 16.29
C VAL A 467 5.98 -7.69 16.20
N ALA A 468 6.69 -7.50 17.31
CA ALA A 468 8.01 -8.05 17.54
C ALA A 468 8.10 -8.57 18.98
N LEU A 469 8.73 -9.72 19.17
CA LEU A 469 8.81 -10.42 20.45
C LEU A 469 10.27 -10.71 20.78
N GLY A 470 10.69 -10.38 22.00
CA GLY A 470 12.03 -10.66 22.49
C GLY A 470 12.05 -10.77 24.01
N GLY A 471 12.30 -11.97 24.54
CA GLY A 471 12.25 -12.23 25.97
C GLY A 471 10.88 -11.84 26.56
N ARG A 472 10.88 -11.11 27.69
CA ARG A 472 9.62 -10.68 28.33
C ARG A 472 8.90 -9.54 27.61
N TRP A 473 9.52 -8.92 26.61
CA TRP A 473 9.01 -7.70 25.99
C TRP A 473 8.37 -8.03 24.63
N LEU A 474 7.18 -7.50 24.43
CA LEU A 474 6.47 -7.56 23.15
C LEU A 474 6.18 -6.13 22.70
N LEU A 475 6.63 -5.77 21.50
CA LEU A 475 6.25 -4.52 20.86
C LEU A 475 5.14 -4.79 19.85
N SER A 476 4.08 -4.00 19.95
CA SER A 476 3.01 -3.95 18.96
C SER A 476 2.90 -2.56 18.38
N ALA A 477 2.75 -2.45 17.06
CA ALA A 477 2.53 -1.18 16.39
C ALA A 477 1.23 -1.19 15.58
N SER A 478 0.41 -0.16 15.80
CA SER A 478 -0.91 -0.02 15.17
C SER A 478 -0.82 0.71 13.82
N ALA A 479 -1.88 0.62 13.03
CA ALA A 479 -2.01 1.35 11.76
C ALA A 479 -1.84 2.88 11.90
N LYS A 480 -2.17 3.41 13.09
CA LYS A 480 -2.13 4.83 13.45
C LYS A 480 -0.78 5.26 14.05
N GLY A 481 0.26 4.44 13.94
CA GLY A 481 1.59 4.80 14.43
C GLY A 481 1.76 4.76 15.94
N VAL A 482 0.82 4.13 16.67
CA VAL A 482 0.93 3.93 18.11
C VAL A 482 1.76 2.68 18.37
N ILE A 483 2.92 2.86 19.02
CA ILE A 483 3.80 1.77 19.45
C ILE A 483 3.48 1.46 20.91
N ARG A 484 3.09 0.23 21.21
CA ARG A 484 2.85 -0.25 22.56
C ARG A 484 3.91 -1.27 22.95
N VAL A 485 4.48 -1.07 24.13
CA VAL A 485 5.34 -2.04 24.79
C VAL A 485 4.47 -2.79 25.78
N LEU A 486 4.39 -4.10 25.62
CA LEU A 486 3.55 -5.00 26.39
C LEU A 486 4.44 -6.02 27.11
N ASP A 487 3.99 -6.49 28.27
CA ASP A 487 4.55 -7.69 28.86
C ASP A 487 4.11 -8.91 28.04
N ALA A 488 5.04 -9.75 27.61
CA ALA A 488 4.75 -10.89 26.74
C ALA A 488 3.95 -12.00 27.43
N GLU A 489 3.96 -12.07 28.77
CA GLU A 489 3.22 -13.09 29.52
C GLU A 489 1.77 -12.68 29.78
N THR A 490 1.53 -11.39 30.10
CA THR A 490 0.19 -10.91 30.48
C THR A 490 -0.49 -10.09 29.38
N LEU A 491 0.25 -9.60 28.38
CA LEU A 491 -0.18 -8.60 27.39
C LEU A 491 -0.64 -7.26 27.99
N GLU A 492 -0.26 -6.98 29.25
CA GLU A 492 -0.52 -5.69 29.88
C GLU A 492 0.40 -4.60 29.30
N PRO A 493 -0.14 -3.39 29.04
CA PRO A 493 0.66 -2.30 28.49
C PRO A 493 1.58 -1.69 29.54
N LEU A 494 2.88 -1.72 29.24
CA LEU A 494 3.94 -1.15 30.07
C LEU A 494 4.30 0.27 29.64
N ALA A 495 4.31 0.54 28.33
CA ALA A 495 4.53 1.87 27.78
C ALA A 495 3.83 2.05 26.43
N SER A 496 3.61 3.29 26.02
CA SER A 496 3.04 3.65 24.72
C SER A 496 3.74 4.89 24.17
N PHE A 497 4.05 4.87 22.88
CA PHE A 497 4.76 5.95 22.18
C PHE A 497 4.09 6.27 20.84
N GLU A 498 4.15 7.53 20.42
CA GLU A 498 3.69 8.00 19.11
C GLU A 498 4.77 8.90 18.48
N PRO A 499 5.95 8.34 18.12
CA PRO A 499 7.11 9.13 17.75
C PRO A 499 6.95 9.93 16.44
N GLU A 500 6.06 9.49 15.55
CA GLU A 500 5.84 10.08 14.23
C GLU A 500 4.40 10.60 14.04
N GLY A 501 3.68 10.88 15.13
CA GLY A 501 2.43 11.64 15.09
C GLY A 501 1.32 11.08 14.19
N GLY A 502 1.21 9.76 14.07
CA GLY A 502 0.18 9.10 13.27
C GLY A 502 0.68 8.29 12.07
N GLU A 503 1.97 8.40 11.73
CA GLU A 503 2.54 7.69 10.58
C GLU A 503 2.46 6.17 10.71
N THR A 504 2.17 5.49 9.60
CA THR A 504 1.99 4.04 9.61
C THR A 504 3.34 3.32 9.71
N PRO A 505 3.50 2.38 10.67
CA PRO A 505 4.69 1.55 10.77
C PRO A 505 4.76 0.54 9.62
N ARG A 506 5.96 0.23 9.16
CA ARG A 506 6.26 -0.66 8.04
C ARG A 506 6.78 -2.03 8.47
N SER A 507 7.65 -2.06 9.48
CA SER A 507 8.23 -3.30 9.99
C SER A 507 8.74 -3.12 11.42
N LEU A 508 8.61 -4.18 12.21
CA LEU A 508 9.22 -4.29 13.53
C LEU A 508 10.23 -5.45 13.52
N ALA A 509 11.30 -5.30 14.29
CA ALA A 509 12.27 -6.36 14.51
C ALA A 509 12.74 -6.35 15.97
N ALA A 510 13.12 -7.51 16.49
CA ALA A 510 13.71 -7.67 17.82
C ALA A 510 15.03 -8.43 17.72
N THR A 511 15.94 -8.11 18.62
CA THR A 511 17.13 -8.92 18.90
C THR A 511 16.73 -10.18 19.68
N ALA A 512 17.49 -11.27 19.51
CA ALA A 512 17.17 -12.55 20.15
C ALA A 512 17.19 -12.51 21.69
N ASP A 513 17.99 -11.62 22.27
CA ASP A 513 18.05 -11.37 23.71
C ASP A 513 16.93 -10.46 24.24
N GLY A 514 16.17 -9.83 23.33
CA GLY A 514 15.11 -8.87 23.68
C GLY A 514 15.63 -7.56 24.27
N ARG A 515 16.90 -7.19 24.07
CA ARG A 515 17.46 -5.93 24.60
C ARG A 515 17.26 -4.74 23.67
N HIS A 516 17.05 -5.01 22.39
CA HIS A 516 16.83 -3.96 21.38
C HIS A 516 15.69 -4.35 20.45
N PHE A 517 14.86 -3.36 20.15
CA PHE A 517 13.81 -3.46 19.16
C PHE A 517 13.94 -2.33 18.15
N ALA A 518 13.59 -2.60 16.90
CA ALA A 518 13.54 -1.62 15.84
C ALA A 518 12.10 -1.43 15.36
N VAL A 519 11.72 -0.17 15.16
CA VAL A 519 10.46 0.22 14.52
C VAL A 519 10.79 1.09 13.32
N LEU A 520 10.44 0.61 12.13
CA LEU A 520 10.62 1.34 10.88
C LEU A 520 9.25 1.84 10.39
N PHE A 521 9.17 3.12 10.01
CA PHE A 521 7.97 3.75 9.45
C PHE A 521 8.06 3.87 7.92
N HIS A 522 6.92 3.96 7.24
CA HIS A 522 6.87 4.14 5.78
C HIS A 522 7.48 5.46 5.29
N ASN A 523 7.60 6.46 6.18
CA ASN A 523 8.28 7.73 5.88
C ASN A 523 9.82 7.62 5.81
N GLY A 524 10.36 6.43 6.09
CA GLY A 524 11.80 6.09 6.05
C GLY A 524 12.55 6.36 7.36
N ARG A 525 11.84 6.66 8.45
CA ARG A 525 12.46 6.88 9.77
C ARG A 525 12.48 5.60 10.59
N LEU A 526 13.66 5.30 11.11
CA LEU A 526 13.94 4.18 12.01
C LEU A 526 13.98 4.70 13.46
N TRP A 527 13.37 3.97 14.37
CA TRP A 527 13.44 4.19 15.82
C TRP A 527 13.92 2.91 16.50
N LEU A 528 14.78 3.05 17.50
CA LEU A 528 15.22 1.94 18.35
C LEU A 528 14.61 2.08 19.74
N TYR A 529 14.12 0.98 20.28
CA TYR A 529 13.63 0.87 21.64
C TYR A 529 14.52 -0.07 22.44
N GLU A 530 15.03 0.44 23.56
CA GLU A 530 15.77 -0.31 24.56
C GLU A 530 14.88 -0.46 25.80
N PRO A 531 14.43 -1.67 26.14
CA PRO A 531 13.72 -1.90 27.38
C PRO A 531 14.62 -1.62 28.61
N PRO A 532 14.03 -1.32 29.77
CA PRO A 532 14.80 -1.09 30.99
C PRO A 532 15.62 -2.33 31.39
N GLN A 533 16.87 -2.11 31.82
CA GLN A 533 17.78 -3.19 32.23
C GLN A 533 17.38 -3.83 33.58
N ASP A 534 16.80 -3.06 34.50
CA ASP A 534 16.25 -3.57 35.75
C ASP A 534 14.75 -3.83 35.62
N SER A 535 14.31 -4.98 36.15
CA SER A 535 12.91 -5.45 36.09
C SER A 535 11.93 -4.60 36.92
N GLU A 536 12.43 -3.56 37.60
CA GLU A 536 11.66 -2.63 38.43
C GLU A 536 11.54 -1.26 37.77
N ARG A 537 10.37 -0.98 37.18
CA ARG A 537 9.83 0.38 36.91
C ARG A 537 10.82 1.42 36.32
N GLY A 538 11.63 1.04 35.35
CA GLY A 538 12.34 1.99 34.48
C GLY A 538 11.51 2.33 33.24
N GLU A 539 11.55 3.59 32.79
CA GLU A 539 11.05 3.94 31.46
C GLU A 539 12.06 3.45 30.41
N GLY A 540 11.65 2.51 29.55
CA GLY A 540 12.47 2.11 28.41
C GLY A 540 12.73 3.28 27.46
N ARG A 541 13.86 3.26 26.76
CA ARG A 541 14.33 4.38 25.95
C ARG A 541 13.98 4.17 24.48
N LEU A 542 13.09 5.02 23.95
CA LEU A 542 12.85 5.11 22.50
C LEU A 542 13.65 6.28 21.92
N TYR A 543 14.49 6.03 20.91
CA TYR A 543 15.31 7.08 20.30
C TYR A 543 15.56 6.82 18.81
N GLN A 544 15.91 7.88 18.08
CA GLN A 544 16.28 7.78 16.67
C GLN A 544 17.79 7.52 16.55
N PRO A 545 18.24 6.38 15.97
CA PRO A 545 19.65 6.08 15.83
C PRO A 545 20.33 6.97 14.79
N ASP A 546 21.64 7.20 14.97
CA ASP A 546 22.45 7.92 13.98
C ASP A 546 22.96 7.00 12.88
N VAL A 547 22.11 6.80 11.87
CA VAL A 547 22.38 5.92 10.73
C VAL A 547 22.41 6.71 9.43
N ALA A 548 23.10 6.18 8.42
CA ALA A 548 23.13 6.76 7.08
C ALA A 548 21.72 6.90 6.50
N ASP A 549 21.52 7.95 5.70
CA ASP A 549 20.30 8.19 4.92
C ASP A 549 19.02 8.21 5.78
N ARG A 550 19.07 8.90 6.92
CA ARG A 550 17.90 9.12 7.80
C ARG A 550 16.71 9.65 6.98
N GLY A 551 15.59 8.94 7.04
CA GLY A 551 14.38 9.28 6.28
C GLY A 551 14.27 8.61 4.90
N ASP A 552 15.20 7.70 4.56
CA ASP A 552 15.18 6.84 3.37
C ASP A 552 15.56 5.38 3.70
N VAL A 553 15.41 4.98 4.96
CA VAL A 553 15.56 3.57 5.39
C VAL A 553 14.35 2.77 4.94
N THR A 554 14.58 1.61 4.32
CA THR A 554 13.51 0.78 3.73
C THR A 554 13.37 -0.61 4.34
N ALA A 555 14.42 -1.09 5.02
CA ALA A 555 14.45 -2.36 5.73
C ALA A 555 15.38 -2.29 6.96
N VAL A 556 15.04 -3.05 7.99
CA VAL A 556 15.89 -3.25 9.18
C VAL A 556 15.81 -4.71 9.61
N SER A 557 16.93 -5.29 10.01
CA SER A 557 16.97 -6.62 10.61
C SER A 557 18.15 -6.77 11.58
N PHE A 558 18.02 -7.74 12.49
CA PHE A 558 19.05 -8.13 13.43
C PHE A 558 19.52 -9.55 13.09
N PRO A 559 20.63 -9.72 12.36
CA PRO A 559 21.18 -11.06 12.11
C PRO A 559 21.70 -11.73 13.39
N ASP A 560 22.10 -10.95 14.38
CA ASP A 560 22.61 -11.39 15.69
C ASP A 560 22.35 -10.32 16.77
N GLU A 561 22.78 -10.56 18.00
CA GLU A 561 22.57 -9.68 19.16
C GLU A 561 23.43 -8.39 19.12
N HIS A 562 24.44 -8.30 18.24
CA HIS A 562 25.41 -7.22 18.21
C HIS A 562 25.40 -6.41 16.91
N THR A 563 24.74 -6.90 15.87
CA THR A 563 24.77 -6.35 14.53
C THR A 563 23.36 -5.97 14.08
N MET A 564 23.25 -4.81 13.43
CA MET A 564 22.03 -4.33 12.80
C MET A 564 22.31 -4.12 11.31
N LEU A 565 21.46 -4.68 10.46
CA LEU A 565 21.49 -4.46 9.02
C LEU A 565 20.39 -3.48 8.63
N ILE A 566 20.74 -2.50 7.81
CA ILE A 566 19.83 -1.47 7.33
C ILE A 566 19.88 -1.44 5.81
N GLY A 567 18.72 -1.64 5.18
CA GLY A 567 18.52 -1.34 3.77
C GLY A 567 18.13 0.12 3.58
N HIS A 568 18.76 0.82 2.65
CA HIS A 568 18.47 2.22 2.35
C HIS A 568 18.73 2.55 0.87
N GLY A 569 18.17 3.67 0.41
CA GLY A 569 18.28 4.09 -0.98
C GLY A 569 17.87 3.01 -1.98
N PHE A 570 18.56 2.96 -3.12
CA PHE A 570 18.27 2.03 -4.21
C PHE A 570 19.19 0.80 -4.17
N GLY A 571 18.93 -0.07 -3.19
CA GLY A 571 19.63 -1.36 -3.04
C GLY A 571 20.91 -1.31 -2.20
N HIS A 572 21.13 -0.24 -1.43
CA HIS A 572 22.25 -0.20 -0.48
C HIS A 572 21.90 -0.94 0.79
N VAL A 573 22.90 -1.61 1.37
CA VAL A 573 22.80 -2.23 2.70
C VAL A 573 23.98 -1.79 3.53
N SER A 574 23.74 -1.30 4.73
CA SER A 574 24.79 -0.95 5.69
C SER A 574 24.66 -1.80 6.95
N ALA A 575 25.80 -2.35 7.40
CA ALA A 575 25.89 -3.06 8.67
C ALA A 575 26.41 -2.13 9.76
N TYR A 576 25.80 -2.19 10.94
CA TYR A 576 26.16 -1.40 12.11
C TYR A 576 26.39 -2.30 13.31
N ARG A 577 27.35 -1.95 14.15
CA ARG A 577 27.44 -2.50 15.51
C ARG A 577 26.41 -1.81 16.38
N LEU A 578 25.52 -2.58 16.99
CA LEU A 578 24.31 -2.09 17.67
C LEU A 578 24.62 -1.20 18.89
N GLU A 579 25.53 -1.62 19.77
CA GLU A 579 25.83 -0.92 21.03
C GLU A 579 26.37 0.51 20.84
N GLN A 580 27.17 0.72 19.78
CA GLN A 580 27.84 2.00 19.53
C GLN A 580 27.28 2.72 18.29
N LEU A 581 26.37 2.07 17.56
CA LEU A 581 25.89 2.48 16.23
C LEU A 581 27.03 2.82 15.26
N VAL A 582 28.16 2.12 15.38
CA VAL A 582 29.31 2.31 14.47
C VAL A 582 29.07 1.51 13.21
N ARG A 583 29.10 2.18 12.06
CA ARG A 583 28.98 1.54 10.75
C ARG A 583 30.20 0.66 10.48
N LEU A 584 29.96 -0.64 10.34
CA LEU A 584 30.98 -1.65 10.05
C LEU A 584 31.34 -1.66 8.57
N GLU A 585 30.32 -1.74 7.72
CA GLU A 585 30.50 -1.81 6.27
C GLU A 585 29.27 -1.27 5.52
N THR A 586 29.40 -1.07 4.21
CA THR A 586 28.29 -0.67 3.35
C THR A 586 28.44 -1.30 1.97
N LEU A 587 27.44 -2.11 1.62
CA LEU A 587 27.28 -2.76 0.33
C LEU A 587 26.63 -1.76 -0.63
N ARG A 588 27.38 -1.33 -1.65
CA ARG A 588 26.93 -0.36 -2.65
C ARG A 588 26.90 -1.00 -4.03
N PRO A 589 25.71 -1.35 -4.57
CA PRO A 589 25.65 -1.94 -5.89
C PRO A 589 26.17 -0.96 -6.94
N SER A 590 26.98 -1.45 -7.88
CA SER A 590 27.32 -0.68 -9.08
C SER A 590 26.05 -0.43 -9.87
N HIS A 591 25.70 0.82 -10.10
CA HIS A 591 24.47 1.14 -10.79
C HIS A 591 24.65 1.11 -12.32
N GLY A 592 23.64 0.60 -13.03
CA GLY A 592 23.62 0.60 -14.49
C GLY A 592 23.45 1.99 -15.11
N THR A 593 23.61 2.07 -16.43
CA THR A 593 23.54 3.32 -17.23
C THR A 593 22.27 4.14 -16.97
N LEU A 594 21.13 3.48 -16.78
CA LEU A 594 19.84 4.13 -16.51
C LEU A 594 19.85 4.94 -15.21
N PHE A 595 20.55 4.47 -14.17
CA PHE A 595 20.71 5.22 -12.94
C PHE A 595 21.57 6.47 -13.13
N LEU A 596 22.62 6.40 -13.97
CA LEU A 596 23.43 7.56 -14.31
C LEU A 596 22.60 8.61 -15.07
N ILE A 597 21.78 8.18 -16.04
CA ILE A 597 20.83 9.06 -16.76
C ILE A 597 19.83 9.69 -15.79
N TYR A 598 19.30 8.91 -14.85
CA TYR A 598 18.41 9.45 -13.82
C TYR A 598 19.11 10.49 -12.95
N ARG A 599 20.30 10.17 -12.43
CA ARG A 599 21.03 11.02 -11.48
C ARG A 599 21.52 12.32 -12.11
N TRP A 600 22.01 12.27 -13.35
CA TRP A 600 22.67 13.41 -14.01
C TRP A 600 21.82 14.09 -15.08
N GLY A 601 20.77 13.44 -15.58
CA GLY A 601 19.85 14.01 -16.57
C GLY A 601 18.48 14.34 -15.98
N ILE A 602 17.72 13.31 -15.58
CA ILE A 602 16.31 13.46 -15.20
C ILE A 602 16.16 14.24 -13.89
N ARG A 603 16.87 13.87 -12.84
CA ARG A 603 16.76 14.50 -11.51
C ARG A 603 17.10 16.00 -11.49
N PRO A 604 18.20 16.48 -12.13
CA PRO A 604 18.46 17.91 -12.18
C PRO A 604 17.46 18.67 -13.04
N LEU A 605 17.04 18.11 -14.20
CA LEU A 605 15.99 18.72 -15.02
C LEU A 605 14.68 18.86 -14.22
N TYR A 606 14.32 17.82 -13.48
CA TYR A 606 13.15 17.80 -12.62
C TYR A 606 13.21 18.79 -11.45
N ARG A 607 14.41 19.16 -11.00
CA ARG A 607 14.58 20.16 -9.93
C ARG A 607 14.32 21.58 -10.41
N ILE A 608 14.52 21.85 -11.71
CA ILE A 608 14.37 23.19 -12.31
C ILE A 608 12.91 23.41 -12.74
N PHE A 609 12.27 22.39 -13.29
CA PHE A 609 10.90 22.50 -13.78
C PHE A 609 9.92 22.66 -12.61
N PRO A 610 8.92 23.56 -12.74
CA PRO A 610 7.80 23.58 -11.81
C PRO A 610 7.04 22.26 -11.87
N LYS A 611 6.36 21.93 -10.78
CA LYS A 611 5.73 20.64 -10.56
C LYS A 611 4.26 20.82 -10.21
N PRO A 612 3.45 21.39 -11.11
CA PRO A 612 2.04 21.58 -10.85
C PRO A 612 1.30 20.24 -10.65
N GLY A 613 1.72 19.17 -11.34
CA GLY A 613 1.13 17.83 -11.17
C GLY A 613 1.45 17.16 -9.82
N GLU A 614 2.51 17.55 -9.11
CA GLU A 614 2.74 17.03 -7.74
C GLU A 614 1.81 17.67 -6.70
N LEU A 615 1.00 18.68 -7.07
CA LEU A 615 0.00 19.26 -6.15
C LEU A 615 -1.16 18.31 -5.85
N ASP A 616 -1.33 17.26 -6.65
CA ASP A 616 -2.27 16.18 -6.36
C ASP A 616 -1.90 15.46 -5.05
N ASN A 617 -0.60 15.32 -4.76
CA ASN A 617 -0.11 14.77 -3.49
C ASN A 617 -0.52 15.64 -2.29
N LEU A 618 -0.46 16.97 -2.45
CA LEU A 618 -0.90 17.94 -1.46
C LEU A 618 -2.40 17.86 -1.23
N THR A 619 -3.18 17.72 -2.30
CA THR A 619 -4.63 17.51 -2.23
C THR A 619 -4.95 16.23 -1.48
N GLN A 620 -4.27 15.13 -1.80
CA GLN A 620 -4.43 13.86 -1.13
C GLN A 620 -4.08 13.96 0.36
N TYR A 621 -2.97 14.61 0.70
CA TYR A 621 -2.58 14.87 2.08
C TYR A 621 -3.61 15.71 2.83
N VAL A 622 -4.13 16.78 2.23
CA VAL A 622 -5.15 17.64 2.86
C VAL A 622 -6.47 16.89 3.09
N LEU A 623 -6.84 15.99 2.18
CA LEU A 623 -8.07 15.21 2.29
C LEU A 623 -7.93 14.07 3.32
N THR A 624 -6.85 13.30 3.25
CA THR A 624 -6.64 12.09 4.06
C THR A 624 -5.95 12.38 5.39
N GLY A 625 -5.00 13.32 5.41
CA GLY A 625 -4.07 13.56 6.51
C GLY A 625 -2.86 12.64 6.48
N GLU A 626 -2.76 11.73 5.51
CA GLU A 626 -1.67 10.76 5.40
C GLU A 626 -0.54 11.28 4.53
N THR A 627 0.72 11.09 4.97
CA THR A 627 1.90 11.47 4.16
C THR A 627 2.40 10.33 3.27
N THR A 628 1.75 9.17 3.32
CA THR A 628 2.10 7.99 2.52
C THR A 628 0.86 7.30 1.96
N VAL A 629 0.97 6.73 0.76
CA VAL A 629 -0.16 6.10 0.05
C VAL A 629 0.18 4.66 -0.33
N ALA A 630 -0.70 3.73 0.00
CA ALA A 630 -0.52 2.32 -0.34
C ALA A 630 -0.45 2.10 -1.87
N VAL A 631 0.54 1.33 -2.31
CA VAL A 631 0.71 0.94 -3.70
C VAL A 631 -0.23 -0.23 -4.02
N GLY A 632 -0.99 -0.13 -5.12
CA GLY A 632 -1.91 -1.18 -5.57
C GLY A 632 -3.39 -0.95 -5.23
N GLY A 633 -3.75 0.21 -4.67
CA GLY A 633 -5.13 0.61 -4.42
C GLY A 633 -5.66 0.27 -3.01
N PRO A 634 -6.94 0.58 -2.72
CA PRO A 634 -7.50 0.53 -1.36
C PRO A 634 -7.45 -0.86 -0.71
N GLN A 635 -7.48 -1.94 -1.50
CA GLN A 635 -7.46 -3.31 -0.99
C GLN A 635 -6.14 -3.69 -0.30
N ASN A 636 -5.03 -3.01 -0.65
CA ASN A 636 -3.73 -3.17 0.02
C ASN A 636 -3.55 -2.17 1.17
N GLY A 637 -4.51 -1.27 1.41
CA GLY A 637 -4.39 -0.20 2.42
C GLY A 637 -4.38 -0.70 3.86
N ASP A 638 -4.99 -1.86 4.10
CA ASP A 638 -5.13 -2.48 5.42
C ASP A 638 -3.87 -3.28 5.85
N ASP A 639 -3.03 -3.68 4.88
CA ASP A 639 -1.74 -4.34 5.16
C ASP A 639 -0.67 -3.28 5.47
N LEU A 640 -0.25 -3.25 6.75
CA LEU A 640 0.76 -2.33 7.26
C LEU A 640 2.13 -2.57 6.63
N THR A 641 2.39 -3.79 6.18
CA THR A 641 3.65 -4.07 5.50
C THR A 641 3.64 -3.59 4.07
N ALA A 642 2.48 -3.48 3.39
CA ALA A 642 2.41 -3.14 1.98
C ALA A 642 3.20 -1.86 1.63
N GLY A 643 3.87 -1.85 0.48
CA GLY A 643 4.68 -0.70 0.06
C GLY A 643 3.81 0.56 -0.03
N ARG A 644 4.21 1.63 0.66
CA ARG A 644 3.58 2.95 0.55
C ARG A 644 4.53 3.94 -0.12
N LEU A 645 4.01 4.76 -1.03
CA LEU A 645 4.74 5.87 -1.64
C LEU A 645 4.69 7.07 -0.72
N LYS A 646 5.86 7.67 -0.46
CA LYS A 646 5.97 8.93 0.29
C LYS A 646 5.50 10.10 -0.58
N LEU A 647 4.58 10.89 -0.04
CA LEU A 647 4.09 12.10 -0.68
C LEU A 647 5.04 13.26 -0.40
N ASP A 648 5.63 13.83 -1.45
CA ASP A 648 6.41 15.06 -1.34
C ASP A 648 5.48 16.28 -1.31
N ILE A 649 5.25 16.83 -0.11
CA ILE A 649 4.25 17.89 0.11
C ILE A 649 4.85 19.29 -0.10
N TRP A 650 6.03 19.57 0.47
CA TRP A 650 6.57 20.93 0.56
C TRP A 650 7.37 21.36 -0.66
N GLN A 651 8.10 20.43 -1.29
CA GLN A 651 8.94 20.75 -2.44
C GLN A 651 8.13 21.31 -3.62
N PRO A 652 6.97 20.75 -4.02
CA PRO A 652 6.15 21.30 -5.09
C PRO A 652 5.70 22.72 -4.79
N LEU A 653 5.28 22.99 -3.54
CA LEU A 653 4.75 24.29 -3.13
C LEU A 653 5.78 25.41 -3.35
N TRP A 654 6.99 25.24 -2.82
CA TRP A 654 8.05 26.24 -2.95
C TRP A 654 8.55 26.40 -4.39
N SER A 655 8.69 25.28 -5.12
CA SER A 655 9.12 25.30 -6.51
C SER A 655 8.11 26.06 -7.40
N ASN A 656 6.82 25.79 -7.21
CA ASN A 656 5.75 26.42 -7.98
C ASN A 656 5.58 27.90 -7.61
N LEU A 657 5.70 28.25 -6.32
CA LEU A 657 5.63 29.63 -5.87
C LEU A 657 6.79 30.47 -6.42
N ALA A 658 8.01 29.94 -6.38
CA ALA A 658 9.17 30.58 -6.99
C ALA A 658 8.97 30.78 -8.50
N PHE A 659 8.42 29.79 -9.20
CA PHE A 659 8.12 29.89 -10.63
C PHE A 659 7.11 30.99 -10.95
N VAL A 660 5.99 31.06 -10.22
CA VAL A 660 4.99 32.13 -10.40
C VAL A 660 5.62 33.51 -10.18
N ALA A 661 6.42 33.67 -9.12
CA ALA A 661 7.11 34.92 -8.83
C ALA A 661 8.04 35.34 -9.98
N VAL A 662 8.81 34.40 -10.53
CA VAL A 662 9.71 34.66 -11.68
C VAL A 662 8.90 35.04 -12.93
N MET A 663 7.81 34.34 -13.24
CA MET A 663 6.97 34.66 -14.41
C MET A 663 6.32 36.04 -14.30
N LEU A 664 5.83 36.40 -13.11
CA LEU A 664 5.25 37.72 -12.86
C LEU A 664 6.30 38.82 -12.94
N LEU A 665 7.51 38.57 -12.44
CA LEU A 665 8.64 39.50 -12.54
C LEU A 665 9.06 39.71 -13.99
N LEU A 666 9.19 38.65 -14.79
CA LEU A 666 9.51 38.74 -16.22
C LEU A 666 8.42 39.50 -16.99
N GLY A 667 7.14 39.21 -16.73
CA GLY A 667 6.02 39.94 -17.34
C GLY A 667 6.01 41.42 -16.97
N SER A 668 6.25 41.73 -15.69
CA SER A 668 6.30 43.11 -15.21
C SER A 668 7.46 43.90 -15.84
N LEU A 669 8.65 43.30 -15.93
CA LEU A 669 9.82 43.90 -16.57
C LEU A 669 9.58 44.11 -18.08
N TYR A 670 9.00 43.12 -18.76
CA TYR A 670 8.70 43.23 -20.19
C TYR A 670 7.72 44.37 -20.47
N VAL A 671 6.67 44.52 -19.65
CA VAL A 671 5.70 45.62 -19.75
C VAL A 671 6.33 46.98 -19.44
N GLN A 672 7.34 47.02 -18.57
CA GLN A 672 8.04 48.25 -18.21
C GLN A 672 9.01 48.73 -19.30
N VAL A 673 9.66 47.80 -20.00
CA VAL A 673 10.67 48.13 -21.04
C VAL A 673 10.02 48.40 -22.39
N LYS A 674 8.92 47.72 -22.72
CA LYS A 674 8.30 47.83 -24.05
C LYS A 674 7.30 49.00 -24.09
N ASP A 675 7.42 49.84 -25.12
CA ASP A 675 6.38 50.80 -25.47
C ASP A 675 5.27 50.10 -26.25
N PHE A 676 4.02 50.33 -25.82
CA PHE A 676 2.85 49.57 -26.27
C PHE A 676 2.08 50.24 -27.39
#